data_AF-A0A7S1VDL6-F1
#
_entry.id   AF-A0A7S1VDL6-F1
#
_cell.length_a   1.000
_cell.length_b   1.000
_cell.length_c   1.000
_cell.angle_alpha   90.00
_cell.angle_beta   90.00
_cell.angle_gamma   90.00
#
_symmetry.space_group_name_H-M   'P 1'
#
loop_
_entity.id
_entity.type
_entity.pdbx_description
1 polymer ?
#
loop_
_entity_poly.entity_id
_entity_poly.type
_entity_poly.pdbx_seq_one_letter_code
_entity_poly.pdbx_strand_id
1 'polypeptide(L)'
;HPPPVQMANFLQKLVSKKKRRFVDAGYDLDLAYITDQIVATGFPAAPPGSSLRQQLEGIYRNPYTKTLSFLETRHGTKFRVYNLCSEPEHDYDPSIFAGRACKFGFEDHHPPPFELIDACCNDLDRWLEADDEHVAVIHCKAGKGRTGCIISCYLMFRGEWNTPEDAMAFYAAMRTQNMKGVTIPSQIRYINYFYKAITTGTTAISPDDMRKVKLNSITMHTLPLKDSAKGDGYYFALFSHADKKKPFYIYRGSSPSKAEIAKLRGQEDGKVEFNCAEAELVVQGDVMVQFYEGLPPAPGATKADGAKIFFFWINTHFEKDTAILTKPQIDKAAKDKEHAKFRESFRVVLSMADAEAPVEVGAASDSAAAAATGSGKGKRGKKAAAKAAAAAAAAGAAASSTPRDSAVRPHLAATGAVSRPGAFPFKTAKDVVLNKGMPAITLDAFAKEHKKAGCDDAHPVSVSAVVLRKGLSALRSAARHGVVSHEALTKLEGSAPFKEFQTATAVLASLPTDLEKALETQDDRIAFWLNVYNALAIAANVTYKPTTLIERVHMQLFYKFSLGGSTTVSLGEIHLGALRKHLPESPELHFLLGEQLRDRKRGFTLPGALLMPDRRVTMLMNSGVPDGPVVHAITRRDVQKQLARGAQYYTRARFQFDEGVRRVWIPRVLNWAKVDWGVDRASRVAEYDDVMDSKQSKQWAEYASRPSGLHYSYDDQTSAFELDGKPVAPVVA
;
A
#
# COMPACT_ATOMS: atom_id res chain seq x y z
N HIS A 1 9.24 26.44 14.45
CA HIS A 1 8.50 25.55 13.52
C HIS A 1 7.26 25.02 14.22
N PRO A 2 6.07 24.96 13.61
CA PRO A 2 4.94 24.30 14.24
C PRO A 2 5.12 22.76 14.21
N PRO A 3 4.42 22.00 15.09
CA PRO A 3 4.77 20.62 15.46
C PRO A 3 4.26 19.53 14.47
N PRO A 4 4.77 18.28 14.59
CA PRO A 4 4.47 17.09 13.77
C PRO A 4 2.99 16.79 13.44
N VAL A 5 2.06 17.30 14.26
CA VAL A 5 0.61 17.23 14.01
C VAL A 5 0.23 17.85 12.67
N GLN A 6 0.90 18.93 12.25
CA GLN A 6 0.61 19.59 10.97
C GLN A 6 1.05 18.75 9.75
N MET A 7 2.11 17.95 9.88
CA MET A 7 2.62 17.08 8.81
C MET A 7 1.76 15.84 8.61
N ALA A 8 1.35 15.17 9.71
CA ALA A 8 0.40 14.07 9.63
C ALA A 8 -0.94 14.53 9.03
N ASN A 9 -1.44 15.70 9.44
CA ASN A 9 -2.64 16.29 8.85
C ASN A 9 -2.44 16.65 7.37
N PHE A 10 -1.24 17.08 6.95
CA PHE A 10 -0.91 17.35 5.55
C PHE A 10 -0.89 16.08 4.68
N LEU A 11 -0.21 15.01 5.13
CA LEU A 11 -0.17 13.72 4.42
C LEU A 11 -1.54 13.05 4.36
N GLN A 12 -2.29 13.11 5.46
CA GLN A 12 -3.68 12.65 5.48
C GLN A 12 -4.53 13.46 4.51
N LYS A 13 -4.40 14.79 4.47
CA LYS A 13 -5.07 15.67 3.47
C LYS A 13 -4.75 15.25 2.04
N LEU A 14 -3.47 15.00 1.73
CA LEU A 14 -3.03 14.54 0.40
C LEU A 14 -3.64 13.18 0.01
N VAL A 15 -3.68 12.21 0.91
CA VAL A 15 -4.27 10.88 0.63
C VAL A 15 -5.79 10.92 0.60
N SER A 16 -6.41 11.83 1.35
CA SER A 16 -7.84 12.10 1.20
C SER A 16 -8.20 12.76 -0.13
N LYS A 17 -7.22 13.34 -0.86
CA LYS A 17 -7.42 13.97 -2.18
C LYS A 17 -8.62 14.93 -2.14
N LYS A 18 -9.64 14.68 -2.99
CA LYS A 18 -10.88 15.45 -3.09
C LYS A 18 -12.02 14.89 -2.22
N LYS A 19 -11.73 14.14 -1.14
CA LYS A 19 -12.75 13.66 -0.19
C LYS A 19 -13.04 14.73 0.86
N ARG A 20 -14.28 14.75 1.39
CA ARG A 20 -14.61 15.58 2.56
C ARG A 20 -13.97 14.97 3.80
N ARG A 21 -13.37 15.83 4.63
CA ARG A 21 -12.75 15.47 5.90
C ARG A 21 -13.55 16.10 7.03
N PHE A 22 -13.63 15.40 8.16
CA PHE A 22 -14.17 15.94 9.40
C PHE A 22 -13.07 16.77 10.07
N VAL A 23 -13.31 18.06 10.24
CA VAL A 23 -12.40 18.99 10.92
C VAL A 23 -13.21 19.77 11.96
N ASP A 24 -13.26 19.26 13.18
CA ASP A 24 -14.00 19.88 14.30
C ASP A 24 -13.51 19.32 15.64
N ALA A 25 -13.66 20.10 16.72
CA ALA A 25 -13.32 19.73 18.10
C ALA A 25 -11.94 19.07 18.30
N GLY A 26 -10.94 19.49 17.51
CA GLY A 26 -9.57 18.94 17.56
C GLY A 26 -9.34 17.66 16.73
N TYR A 27 -10.37 17.15 16.06
CA TYR A 27 -10.27 16.02 15.13
C TYR A 27 -10.04 16.51 13.69
N ASP A 28 -9.12 15.87 12.96
CA ASP A 28 -8.92 16.03 11.51
C ASP A 28 -8.86 14.61 10.91
N LEU A 29 -10.02 14.08 10.50
CA LEU A 29 -10.18 12.70 10.06
C LEU A 29 -10.74 12.64 8.63
N ASP A 30 -10.26 11.67 7.85
CA ASP A 30 -10.89 11.25 6.59
C ASP A 30 -12.20 10.52 6.87
N LEU A 31 -13.18 11.27 7.33
CA LEU A 31 -14.48 10.83 7.83
C LEU A 31 -15.54 11.83 7.35
N ALA A 32 -16.71 11.34 6.96
CA ALA A 32 -17.86 12.16 6.63
C ALA A 32 -19.14 11.48 7.11
N TYR A 33 -20.01 12.27 7.74
CA TYR A 33 -21.41 11.88 7.92
C TYR A 33 -22.08 11.95 6.56
N ILE A 34 -22.60 10.80 6.11
CA ILE A 34 -23.45 10.73 4.93
C ILE A 34 -24.87 11.10 5.32
N THR A 35 -25.33 10.56 6.44
CA THR A 35 -26.51 10.98 7.20
C THR A 35 -26.10 11.13 8.67
N ASP A 36 -27.02 11.51 9.55
CA ASP A 36 -26.72 11.61 10.99
C ASP A 36 -26.36 10.25 11.62
N GLN A 37 -26.93 9.17 11.08
CA GLN A 37 -26.72 7.79 11.54
C GLN A 37 -25.68 7.00 10.71
N ILE A 38 -25.27 7.50 9.53
CA ILE A 38 -24.32 6.79 8.64
C ILE A 38 -23.04 7.59 8.46
N VAL A 39 -21.91 6.99 8.88
CA VAL A 39 -20.57 7.55 8.72
C VAL A 39 -19.78 6.76 7.69
N ALA A 40 -19.21 7.46 6.71
CA ALA A 40 -18.24 6.92 5.77
C ALA A 40 -16.83 7.38 6.15
N THR A 41 -15.91 6.44 6.42
CA THR A 41 -14.53 6.75 6.82
C THR A 41 -13.49 5.98 6.00
N GLY A 42 -12.27 6.51 5.95
CA GLY A 42 -11.08 5.76 5.56
C GLY A 42 -10.69 4.72 6.62
N PHE A 43 -9.78 3.81 6.25
CA PHE A 43 -9.33 2.73 7.14
C PHE A 43 -8.74 3.26 8.45
N PRO A 44 -9.17 2.76 9.63
CA PRO A 44 -8.55 3.07 10.92
C PRO A 44 -7.21 2.34 11.03
N ALA A 45 -6.13 3.04 10.74
CA ALA A 45 -4.80 2.45 10.65
C ALA A 45 -4.08 2.36 12.00
N ALA A 46 -3.12 1.45 12.11
CA ALA A 46 -2.34 1.17 13.32
C ALA A 46 -3.13 0.72 14.58
N PRO A 47 -4.13 -0.17 14.50
CA PRO A 47 -4.72 -0.77 15.72
C PRO A 47 -3.69 -1.58 16.54
N PRO A 48 -3.94 -1.86 17.83
CA PRO A 48 -3.09 -2.75 18.64
C PRO A 48 -2.84 -4.10 17.94
N GLY A 49 -1.61 -4.61 18.03
CA GLY A 49 -1.20 -5.83 17.31
C GLY A 49 -0.90 -5.63 15.81
N SER A 50 -0.97 -4.40 15.30
CA SER A 50 -0.62 -4.09 13.91
C SER A 50 0.81 -4.47 13.54
N SER A 51 0.97 -5.07 12.36
CA SER A 51 2.25 -5.18 11.67
C SER A 51 2.88 -3.80 11.43
N LEU A 52 4.21 -3.75 11.28
CA LEU A 52 4.94 -2.50 11.00
C LEU A 52 4.37 -1.75 9.79
N ARG A 53 3.92 -2.47 8.75
CA ARG A 53 3.28 -1.88 7.58
C ARG A 53 1.96 -1.19 7.92
N GLN A 54 1.10 -1.82 8.72
CA GLN A 54 -0.17 -1.23 9.19
C GLN A 54 0.05 -0.03 10.11
N GLN A 55 1.08 -0.08 10.97
CA GLN A 55 1.45 1.07 11.82
C GLN A 55 1.84 2.28 10.98
N LEU A 56 2.59 2.05 9.91
CA LEU A 56 3.04 3.10 9.01
C LEU A 56 1.94 3.59 8.03
N GLU A 57 0.85 2.83 7.80
CA GLU A 57 -0.34 3.37 7.12
C GLU A 57 -1.05 4.45 7.95
N GLY A 58 -0.88 4.44 9.29
CA GLY A 58 -1.40 5.47 10.22
C GLY A 58 -0.79 6.86 10.03
N ILE A 59 0.28 6.97 9.24
CA ILE A 59 0.95 8.22 8.89
C ILE A 59 0.09 9.06 7.93
N TYR A 60 -0.62 8.39 7.02
CA TYR A 60 -1.35 9.05 5.94
C TYR A 60 -2.83 8.65 5.87
N ARG A 61 -3.28 7.72 6.73
CA ARG A 61 -4.70 7.40 6.97
C ARG A 61 -5.11 7.81 8.39
N ASN A 62 -6.38 7.60 8.72
CA ASN A 62 -6.90 7.92 10.05
C ASN A 62 -6.20 7.06 11.11
N PRO A 63 -5.55 7.65 12.12
CA PRO A 63 -5.02 6.88 13.23
C PRO A 63 -6.17 6.20 13.96
N TYR A 64 -6.05 4.91 14.24
CA TYR A 64 -7.05 4.14 14.97
C TYR A 64 -7.38 4.81 16.31
N THR A 65 -6.38 5.23 17.08
CA THR A 65 -6.59 5.88 18.39
C THR A 65 -7.44 7.14 18.30
N LYS A 66 -7.19 7.98 17.29
CA LYS A 66 -8.02 9.16 17.04
C LYS A 66 -9.42 8.81 16.57
N THR A 67 -9.54 7.76 15.76
CA THR A 67 -10.83 7.28 15.25
C THR A 67 -11.68 6.74 16.40
N LEU A 68 -11.11 5.89 17.26
CA LEU A 68 -11.78 5.36 18.44
C LEU A 68 -12.16 6.48 19.40
N SER A 69 -11.22 7.36 19.75
CA SER A 69 -11.48 8.53 20.61
C SER A 69 -12.62 9.39 20.07
N PHE A 70 -12.64 9.65 18.77
CA PHE A 70 -13.72 10.39 18.12
C PHE A 70 -15.07 9.69 18.30
N LEU A 71 -15.14 8.39 18.01
CA LEU A 71 -16.37 7.61 18.10
C LEU A 71 -16.87 7.50 19.54
N GLU A 72 -16.00 7.24 20.50
CA GLU A 72 -16.36 7.15 21.92
C GLU A 72 -16.78 8.50 22.48
N THR A 73 -16.11 9.59 22.10
CA THR A 73 -16.47 10.94 22.56
C THR A 73 -17.82 11.37 22.02
N ARG A 74 -18.11 11.11 20.73
CA ARG A 74 -19.33 11.62 20.08
C ARG A 74 -20.53 10.69 20.20
N HIS A 75 -20.29 9.37 20.27
CA HIS A 75 -21.34 8.36 20.21
C HIS A 75 -21.33 7.41 21.41
N GLY A 76 -20.37 7.52 22.33
CA GLY A 76 -20.27 6.63 23.49
C GLY A 76 -20.21 5.17 23.05
N THR A 77 -21.23 4.39 23.43
CA THR A 77 -21.36 2.98 23.04
C THR A 77 -22.26 2.74 21.83
N LYS A 78 -22.86 3.78 21.27
CA LYS A 78 -23.90 3.76 20.24
C LYS A 78 -23.35 3.76 18.81
N PHE A 79 -22.19 3.14 18.58
CA PHE A 79 -21.63 3.00 17.23
C PHE A 79 -21.28 1.55 16.92
N ARG A 80 -21.32 1.19 15.63
CA ARG A 80 -20.84 -0.11 15.12
C ARG A 80 -20.03 0.08 13.84
N VAL A 81 -18.90 -0.59 13.74
CA VAL A 81 -17.93 -0.45 12.64
C VAL A 81 -18.09 -1.58 11.63
N TYR A 82 -18.24 -1.23 10.35
CA TYR A 82 -18.39 -2.16 9.24
C TYR A 82 -17.13 -2.13 8.37
N ASN A 83 -16.32 -3.18 8.48
CA ASN A 83 -15.09 -3.34 7.69
C ASN A 83 -15.39 -4.01 6.36
N LEU A 84 -15.27 -3.26 5.27
CA LEU A 84 -15.46 -3.75 3.89
C LEU A 84 -14.17 -4.29 3.25
N CYS A 85 -13.06 -4.36 3.98
CA CYS A 85 -11.80 -4.88 3.47
C CYS A 85 -11.73 -6.40 3.54
N SER A 86 -11.40 -7.05 2.42
CA SER A 86 -11.05 -8.49 2.39
C SER A 86 -9.54 -8.71 2.50
N GLU A 87 -8.74 -7.67 2.32
CA GLU A 87 -7.29 -7.73 2.37
C GLU A 87 -6.83 -8.08 3.80
N PRO A 88 -5.99 -9.11 4.00
CA PRO A 88 -5.52 -9.50 5.34
C PRO A 88 -4.82 -8.36 6.09
N GLU A 89 -4.19 -7.45 5.35
CA GLU A 89 -3.50 -6.27 5.88
C GLU A 89 -4.45 -5.20 6.42
N HIS A 90 -5.75 -5.30 6.12
CA HIS A 90 -6.80 -4.38 6.58
C HIS A 90 -7.84 -5.11 7.43
N ASP A 91 -7.48 -6.29 7.91
CA ASP A 91 -8.25 -7.05 8.90
C ASP A 91 -7.79 -6.72 10.31
N TYR A 92 -8.70 -6.78 11.27
CA TYR A 92 -8.41 -6.53 12.68
C TYR A 92 -9.42 -7.24 13.58
N ASP A 93 -9.01 -7.55 14.80
CA ASP A 93 -9.88 -8.17 15.79
C ASP A 93 -10.98 -7.18 16.24
N PRO A 94 -12.27 -7.56 16.24
CA PRO A 94 -13.35 -6.67 16.68
C PRO A 94 -13.20 -6.10 18.10
N SER A 95 -12.43 -6.73 18.98
CA SER A 95 -12.14 -6.26 20.33
C SER A 95 -11.50 -4.88 20.37
N ILE A 96 -10.82 -4.43 19.30
CA ILE A 96 -10.27 -3.06 19.23
C ILE A 96 -11.40 -2.00 19.25
N PHE A 97 -12.62 -2.36 18.87
CA PHE A 97 -13.80 -1.49 18.99
C PHE A 97 -14.74 -1.98 20.09
N ALA A 98 -14.20 -2.63 21.13
CA ALA A 98 -14.95 -3.26 22.22
C ALA A 98 -16.02 -4.25 21.71
N GLY A 99 -15.70 -5.00 20.66
CA GLY A 99 -16.62 -5.97 20.04
C GLY A 99 -17.66 -5.34 19.11
N ARG A 100 -17.66 -4.02 18.91
CA ARG A 100 -18.61 -3.29 18.04
C ARG A 100 -18.11 -3.17 16.61
N ALA A 101 -17.48 -4.21 16.08
CA ALA A 101 -17.05 -4.25 14.69
C ALA A 101 -17.42 -5.57 14.01
N CYS A 102 -17.82 -5.50 12.76
CA CYS A 102 -18.14 -6.65 11.91
C CYS A 102 -17.49 -6.51 10.53
N LYS A 103 -17.33 -7.64 9.84
CA LYS A 103 -16.63 -7.73 8.56
C LYS A 103 -17.57 -8.17 7.45
N PHE A 104 -17.67 -7.34 6.42
CA PHE A 104 -18.35 -7.64 5.15
C PHE A 104 -17.34 -7.39 4.01
N GLY A 105 -16.24 -8.16 4.03
CA GLY A 105 -15.06 -7.89 3.25
C GLY A 105 -15.16 -8.30 1.79
N PHE A 106 -14.87 -7.37 0.88
CA PHE A 106 -14.66 -7.67 -0.55
C PHE A 106 -13.51 -6.85 -1.14
N GLU A 107 -12.92 -7.37 -2.21
CA GLU A 107 -11.64 -6.89 -2.73
C GLU A 107 -11.71 -5.48 -3.32
N ASP A 108 -10.62 -4.72 -3.19
CA ASP A 108 -10.52 -3.37 -3.73
C ASP A 108 -10.79 -3.32 -5.23
N HIS A 109 -11.48 -2.27 -5.67
CA HIS A 109 -11.83 -2.01 -7.07
C HIS A 109 -12.79 -3.02 -7.75
N HIS A 110 -13.42 -3.90 -6.99
CA HIS A 110 -14.44 -4.84 -7.47
C HIS A 110 -15.80 -4.53 -6.82
N PRO A 111 -16.93 -5.01 -7.40
CA PRO A 111 -18.18 -5.07 -6.67
C PRO A 111 -18.11 -6.10 -5.52
N PRO A 112 -19.02 -6.04 -4.54
CA PRO A 112 -19.21 -7.12 -3.57
C PRO A 112 -19.88 -8.33 -4.23
N PRO A 113 -19.73 -9.56 -3.67
CA PRO A 113 -20.67 -10.64 -3.96
C PRO A 113 -22.11 -10.15 -3.74
N PHE A 114 -23.04 -10.55 -4.60
CA PHE A 114 -24.39 -9.99 -4.57
C PHE A 114 -25.09 -10.22 -3.21
N GLU A 115 -25.01 -11.44 -2.69
CA GLU A 115 -25.56 -11.83 -1.38
C GLU A 115 -24.97 -11.02 -0.21
N LEU A 116 -23.72 -10.57 -0.33
CA LEU A 116 -23.05 -9.77 0.70
C LEU A 116 -23.72 -8.40 0.86
N ILE A 117 -24.31 -7.86 -0.21
CA ILE A 117 -25.03 -6.58 -0.18
C ILE A 117 -26.26 -6.71 0.73
N ASP A 118 -27.09 -7.73 0.51
CA ASP A 118 -28.30 -7.99 1.30
C ASP A 118 -27.95 -8.27 2.77
N ALA A 119 -27.00 -9.17 3.02
CA ALA A 119 -26.56 -9.49 4.38
C ALA A 119 -26.04 -8.25 5.14
N CYS A 120 -25.27 -7.39 4.47
CA CYS A 120 -24.76 -6.16 5.06
C CYS A 120 -25.87 -5.13 5.32
N CYS A 121 -26.80 -4.96 4.36
CA CYS A 121 -27.93 -4.05 4.53
C CYS A 121 -28.84 -4.47 5.69
N ASN A 122 -29.13 -5.76 5.84
CA ASN A 122 -29.92 -6.28 6.96
C ASN A 122 -29.21 -6.10 8.33
N ASP A 123 -27.88 -6.26 8.42
CA ASP A 123 -27.15 -6.00 9.67
C ASP A 123 -27.11 -4.50 10.00
N LEU A 124 -26.93 -3.64 8.99
CA LEU A 124 -27.02 -2.19 9.13
C LEU A 124 -28.40 -1.76 9.64
N ASP A 125 -29.45 -2.27 9.00
CA ASP A 125 -30.85 -1.98 9.31
C ASP A 125 -31.17 -2.36 10.75
N ARG A 126 -30.89 -3.61 11.13
CA ARG A 126 -31.09 -4.10 12.50
C ARG A 126 -30.34 -3.28 13.54
N TRP A 127 -29.12 -2.85 13.25
CA TRP A 127 -28.34 -2.02 14.17
C TRP A 127 -28.97 -0.62 14.31
N LEU A 128 -29.31 0.03 13.20
CA LEU A 128 -29.81 1.40 13.20
C LEU A 128 -31.26 1.51 13.71
N GLU A 129 -32.09 0.47 13.55
CA GLU A 129 -33.45 0.43 14.10
C GLU A 129 -33.50 0.15 15.61
N ALA A 130 -32.42 -0.37 16.20
CA ALA A 130 -32.43 -0.74 17.61
C ALA A 130 -32.42 0.48 18.56
N ASP A 131 -31.93 1.64 18.11
CA ASP A 131 -31.89 2.90 18.86
C ASP A 131 -31.67 4.07 17.87
N ASP A 132 -32.48 5.13 17.95
CA ASP A 132 -32.38 6.29 17.05
C ASP A 132 -31.02 7.02 17.15
N GLU A 133 -30.29 6.86 18.25
CA GLU A 133 -28.94 7.41 18.44
C GLU A 133 -27.83 6.48 17.93
N HIS A 134 -28.16 5.29 17.42
CA HIS A 134 -27.17 4.38 16.85
C HIS A 134 -26.56 4.91 15.55
N VAL A 135 -25.25 4.71 15.41
CA VAL A 135 -24.47 5.12 14.25
C VAL A 135 -23.73 3.95 13.62
N ALA A 136 -23.86 3.79 12.31
CA ALA A 136 -23.11 2.84 11.51
C ALA A 136 -21.87 3.50 10.89
N VAL A 137 -20.69 2.97 11.20
CA VAL A 137 -19.40 3.49 10.73
C VAL A 137 -18.84 2.55 9.66
N ILE A 138 -19.06 2.87 8.39
CA ILE A 138 -18.71 2.02 7.27
C ILE A 138 -17.38 2.48 6.66
N HIS A 139 -16.43 1.56 6.54
CA HIS A 139 -15.13 1.87 5.97
C HIS A 139 -14.62 0.81 5.00
N CYS A 140 -13.73 1.25 4.12
CA CYS A 140 -12.86 0.36 3.35
C CYS A 140 -11.43 0.90 3.48
N LYS A 141 -10.56 0.71 2.48
CA LYS A 141 -9.23 1.33 2.47
C LYS A 141 -9.28 2.86 2.47
N ALA A 142 -10.07 3.43 1.55
CA ALA A 142 -10.12 4.88 1.30
C ALA A 142 -11.50 5.51 1.54
N GLY A 143 -12.49 4.73 1.97
CA GLY A 143 -13.87 5.21 2.18
C GLY A 143 -14.49 5.81 0.93
N LYS A 144 -14.35 5.15 -0.24
CA LYS A 144 -14.77 5.70 -1.54
C LYS A 144 -15.65 4.74 -2.35
N GLY A 145 -15.06 3.83 -3.14
CA GLY A 145 -15.81 2.96 -4.06
C GLY A 145 -16.63 1.88 -3.34
N ARG A 146 -15.95 1.02 -2.56
CA ARG A 146 -16.60 -0.05 -1.77
C ARG A 146 -17.63 0.48 -0.79
N THR A 147 -17.22 1.46 0.04
CA THR A 147 -18.10 2.17 0.98
C THR A 147 -19.29 2.81 0.29
N GLY A 148 -19.07 3.48 -0.84
CA GLY A 148 -20.16 4.10 -1.59
C GLY A 148 -21.12 3.10 -2.19
N CYS A 149 -20.63 1.94 -2.63
CA CYS A 149 -21.47 0.86 -3.13
C CYS A 149 -22.44 0.37 -2.07
N ILE A 150 -21.94 0.00 -0.88
CA ILE A 150 -22.80 -0.47 0.22
C ILE A 150 -23.73 0.63 0.72
N ILE A 151 -23.24 1.86 0.92
CA ILE A 151 -24.09 2.96 1.40
C ILE A 151 -25.19 3.29 0.40
N SER A 152 -24.89 3.34 -0.91
CA SER A 152 -25.92 3.63 -1.92
C SER A 152 -26.97 2.51 -1.96
N CYS A 153 -26.55 1.25 -1.83
CA CYS A 153 -27.49 0.13 -1.71
C CYS A 153 -28.37 0.24 -0.46
N TYR A 154 -27.79 0.56 0.70
CA TYR A 154 -28.53 0.66 1.96
C TYR A 154 -29.52 1.83 1.96
N LEU A 155 -29.14 2.97 1.41
CA LEU A 155 -30.03 4.13 1.25
C LEU A 155 -31.27 3.79 0.42
N MET A 156 -31.12 2.96 -0.62
CA MET A 156 -32.26 2.45 -1.39
C MET A 156 -33.04 1.37 -0.64
N PHE A 157 -32.35 0.50 0.10
CA PHE A 157 -32.95 -0.55 0.92
C PHE A 157 -33.92 0.01 1.97
N ARG A 158 -33.57 1.15 2.60
CA ARG A 158 -34.44 1.89 3.54
C ARG A 158 -35.56 2.70 2.87
N GLY A 159 -35.58 2.78 1.54
CA GLY A 159 -36.51 3.64 0.80
C GLY A 159 -36.23 5.14 0.94
N GLU A 160 -35.06 5.55 1.44
CA GLU A 160 -34.67 6.98 1.51
C GLU A 160 -34.38 7.57 0.13
N TRP A 161 -33.90 6.73 -0.78
CA TRP A 161 -33.62 7.09 -2.18
C TRP A 161 -34.22 6.06 -3.12
N ASN A 162 -34.91 6.54 -4.16
CA ASN A 162 -35.70 5.67 -5.04
C ASN A 162 -34.99 5.32 -6.35
N THR A 163 -33.77 5.81 -6.58
CA THR A 163 -32.99 5.49 -7.78
C THR A 163 -31.50 5.28 -7.44
N PRO A 164 -30.80 4.38 -8.16
CA PRO A 164 -29.36 4.21 -8.05
C PRO A 164 -28.59 5.52 -8.27
N GLU A 165 -29.00 6.30 -9.27
CA GLU A 165 -28.37 7.54 -9.67
C GLU A 165 -28.38 8.57 -8.54
N ASP A 166 -29.55 8.76 -7.92
CA ASP A 166 -29.71 9.74 -6.83
C ASP A 166 -28.98 9.29 -5.57
N ALA A 167 -29.08 8.01 -5.19
CA ALA A 167 -28.37 7.46 -4.03
C ALA A 167 -26.84 7.63 -4.18
N MET A 168 -26.30 7.31 -5.36
CA MET A 168 -24.88 7.50 -5.65
C MET A 168 -24.48 8.97 -5.70
N ALA A 169 -25.32 9.84 -6.27
CA ALA A 169 -25.08 11.28 -6.33
C ALA A 169 -25.08 11.91 -4.94
N PHE A 170 -26.02 11.53 -4.08
CA PHE A 170 -26.08 11.94 -2.69
C PHE A 170 -24.82 11.50 -1.93
N TYR A 171 -24.47 10.21 -2.00
CA TYR A 171 -23.22 9.73 -1.39
C TYR A 171 -22.00 10.50 -1.92
N ALA A 172 -21.92 10.74 -3.23
CA ALA A 172 -20.82 11.48 -3.83
C ALA A 172 -20.75 12.93 -3.34
N ALA A 173 -21.90 13.59 -3.17
CA ALA A 173 -22.01 14.94 -2.63
C ALA A 173 -21.51 15.00 -1.19
N MET A 174 -21.94 14.05 -0.36
CA MET A 174 -21.59 14.01 1.05
C MET A 174 -20.15 13.56 1.29
N ARG A 175 -19.63 12.63 0.47
CA ARG A 175 -18.29 12.06 0.68
C ARG A 175 -17.17 12.80 -0.05
N THR A 176 -17.46 13.47 -1.16
CA THR A 176 -16.44 14.06 -2.04
C THR A 176 -16.70 15.53 -2.37
N GLN A 177 -15.64 16.23 -2.79
CA GLN A 177 -15.69 17.62 -3.26
C GLN A 177 -15.89 17.71 -4.77
N ASN A 178 -15.72 16.60 -5.51
CA ASN A 178 -15.78 16.57 -6.97
C ASN A 178 -16.89 15.69 -7.53
N MET A 179 -17.87 15.32 -6.71
CA MET A 179 -19.00 14.46 -7.08
C MET A 179 -18.57 13.08 -7.66
N LYS A 180 -17.35 12.62 -7.35
CA LYS A 180 -16.85 11.32 -7.82
C LYS A 180 -16.81 10.34 -6.66
N GLY A 181 -17.97 9.84 -6.24
CA GLY A 181 -18.12 8.78 -5.24
C GLY A 181 -17.78 7.39 -5.81
N VAL A 182 -18.82 6.66 -6.23
CA VAL A 182 -18.68 5.39 -6.95
C VAL A 182 -18.45 5.67 -8.43
N THR A 183 -17.33 5.18 -8.99
CA THR A 183 -16.96 5.47 -10.39
C THR A 183 -16.56 4.25 -11.19
N ILE A 184 -16.53 3.07 -10.56
CA ILE A 184 -16.14 1.82 -11.22
C ILE A 184 -17.41 1.22 -11.83
N PRO A 185 -17.46 1.00 -13.15
CA PRO A 185 -18.66 0.51 -13.82
C PRO A 185 -19.26 -0.75 -13.20
N SER A 186 -18.44 -1.74 -12.81
CA SER A 186 -18.97 -2.94 -12.16
C SER A 186 -19.57 -2.69 -10.78
N GLN A 187 -19.06 -1.72 -10.01
CA GLN A 187 -19.70 -1.32 -8.74
C GLN A 187 -21.05 -0.65 -9.01
N ILE A 188 -21.13 0.22 -10.01
CA ILE A 188 -22.38 0.89 -10.43
C ILE A 188 -23.40 -0.16 -10.90
N ARG A 189 -22.96 -1.16 -11.66
CA ARG A 189 -23.81 -2.26 -12.13
C ARG A 189 -24.44 -3.03 -10.97
N TYR A 190 -23.67 -3.32 -9.93
CA TYR A 190 -24.17 -4.05 -8.75
C TYR A 190 -25.15 -3.23 -7.91
N ILE A 191 -24.97 -1.90 -7.83
CA ILE A 191 -25.98 -1.01 -7.23
C ILE A 191 -27.29 -1.10 -8.02
N ASN A 192 -27.21 -1.11 -9.35
CA ASN A 192 -28.38 -1.27 -10.23
C ASN A 192 -29.03 -2.66 -10.10
N TYR A 193 -28.24 -3.72 -9.97
CA TYR A 193 -28.79 -5.06 -9.70
C TYR A 193 -29.51 -5.11 -8.36
N PHE A 194 -28.93 -4.50 -7.32
CA PHE A 194 -29.56 -4.49 -6.01
C PHE A 194 -30.86 -3.67 -6.00
N TYR A 195 -30.89 -2.53 -6.71
CA TYR A 195 -32.13 -1.79 -6.94
C TYR A 195 -33.21 -2.65 -7.62
N LYS A 196 -32.85 -3.38 -8.69
CA LYS A 196 -33.79 -4.34 -9.32
C LYS A 196 -34.31 -5.34 -8.30
N ALA A 197 -33.43 -5.95 -7.50
CA ALA A 197 -33.81 -6.92 -6.48
C ALA A 197 -34.73 -6.34 -5.40
N ILE A 198 -34.52 -5.08 -4.97
CA ILE A 198 -35.46 -4.38 -4.08
C ILE A 198 -36.83 -4.26 -4.74
N THR A 199 -36.88 -3.77 -5.98
CA THR A 199 -38.15 -3.55 -6.69
C THR A 199 -38.91 -4.84 -7.03
N THR A 200 -38.21 -5.97 -7.13
CA THR A 200 -38.81 -7.29 -7.39
C THR A 200 -38.99 -8.14 -6.14
N GLY A 201 -38.56 -7.66 -4.96
CA GLY A 201 -38.64 -8.42 -3.70
C GLY A 201 -37.71 -9.64 -3.65
N THR A 202 -36.57 -9.61 -4.35
CA THR A 202 -35.64 -10.74 -4.50
C THR A 202 -34.24 -10.46 -3.92
N THR A 203 -34.12 -9.56 -2.94
CA THR A 203 -32.81 -9.22 -2.34
C THR A 203 -32.14 -10.42 -1.66
N ALA A 204 -32.92 -11.31 -1.06
CA ALA A 204 -32.46 -12.51 -0.35
C ALA A 204 -32.28 -13.74 -1.26
N ILE A 205 -32.08 -13.56 -2.57
CA ILE A 205 -31.85 -14.68 -3.49
C ILE A 205 -30.54 -15.42 -3.14
N SER A 206 -30.64 -16.73 -2.93
CA SER A 206 -29.47 -17.56 -2.66
C SER A 206 -28.61 -17.73 -3.93
N PRO A 207 -27.28 -17.92 -3.82
CA PRO A 207 -26.44 -18.20 -4.97
C PRO A 207 -26.90 -19.41 -5.80
N ASP A 208 -27.45 -20.42 -5.14
CA ASP A 208 -27.92 -21.65 -5.80
C ASP A 208 -29.22 -21.44 -6.60
N ASP A 209 -30.03 -20.46 -6.20
CA ASP A 209 -31.26 -20.06 -6.88
C ASP A 209 -31.02 -19.01 -7.98
N MET A 210 -29.82 -18.45 -8.08
CA MET A 210 -29.47 -17.54 -9.16
C MET A 210 -29.53 -18.25 -10.51
N ARG A 211 -29.92 -17.52 -11.56
CA ARG A 211 -30.13 -18.05 -12.91
C ARG A 211 -28.86 -18.74 -13.43
N LYS A 212 -28.94 -20.03 -13.78
CA LYS A 212 -27.87 -20.76 -14.47
C LYS A 212 -27.98 -20.54 -15.97
N VAL A 213 -26.89 -20.10 -16.61
CA VAL A 213 -26.89 -19.80 -18.04
C VAL A 213 -25.74 -20.51 -18.76
N LYS A 214 -26.03 -21.06 -19.94
CA LYS A 214 -25.03 -21.49 -20.92
C LYS A 214 -24.52 -20.26 -21.66
N LEU A 215 -23.22 -20.01 -21.60
CA LEU A 215 -22.57 -18.92 -22.33
C LEU A 215 -22.28 -19.41 -23.76
N ASN A 216 -23.02 -18.88 -24.73
CA ASN A 216 -22.91 -19.29 -26.14
C ASN A 216 -21.74 -18.58 -26.84
N SER A 217 -21.64 -17.26 -26.69
CA SER A 217 -20.51 -16.50 -27.21
C SER A 217 -20.28 -15.19 -26.46
N ILE A 218 -19.04 -14.69 -26.53
CA ILE A 218 -18.72 -13.31 -26.18
C ILE A 218 -18.17 -12.65 -27.43
N THR A 219 -18.71 -11.49 -27.81
CA THR A 219 -18.25 -10.73 -28.98
C THR A 219 -17.70 -9.38 -28.56
N MET A 220 -16.44 -9.12 -28.92
CA MET A 220 -15.79 -7.82 -28.77
C MET A 220 -15.96 -7.01 -30.06
N HIS A 221 -16.75 -5.94 -30.02
CA HIS A 221 -16.97 -5.04 -31.16
C HIS A 221 -16.04 -3.84 -31.10
N THR A 222 -15.40 -3.57 -32.24
CA THR A 222 -14.21 -2.73 -32.40
C THR A 222 -13.06 -3.23 -31.54
N LEU A 223 -11.86 -3.27 -32.11
CA LEU A 223 -10.68 -3.79 -31.41
C LEU A 223 -9.91 -2.65 -30.75
N PRO A 224 -9.20 -2.89 -29.63
CA PRO A 224 -8.28 -1.89 -29.07
C PRO A 224 -7.28 -1.40 -30.14
N LEU A 225 -7.11 -0.08 -30.26
CA LEU A 225 -6.40 0.58 -31.38
C LEU A 225 -4.87 0.43 -31.35
N LYS A 226 -4.29 0.09 -30.19
CA LYS A 226 -2.84 -0.06 -30.01
C LYS A 226 -2.55 -1.39 -29.35
N ASP A 227 -1.60 -2.13 -29.92
CA ASP A 227 -1.02 -3.34 -29.34
C ASP A 227 -0.21 -3.00 -28.08
N SER A 228 -0.15 -3.94 -27.13
CA SER A 228 1.09 -4.13 -26.39
C SER A 228 2.06 -4.88 -27.29
N ALA A 229 3.35 -4.52 -27.28
CA ALA A 229 4.37 -5.00 -28.23
C ALA A 229 4.61 -6.54 -28.29
N LYS A 230 3.74 -7.37 -27.71
CA LYS A 230 3.87 -8.82 -27.50
C LYS A 230 2.60 -9.66 -27.80
N GLY A 231 1.52 -9.11 -28.34
CA GLY A 231 0.25 -9.83 -28.51
C GLY A 231 0.04 -10.49 -29.88
N ASP A 232 -0.07 -11.83 -29.94
CA ASP A 232 -0.47 -12.58 -31.14
C ASP A 232 -1.94 -13.06 -31.10
N GLY A 233 -2.82 -12.36 -30.38
CA GLY A 233 -4.20 -12.82 -30.19
C GLY A 233 -4.98 -12.11 -29.09
N TYR A 234 -6.20 -12.59 -28.88
CA TYR A 234 -7.02 -12.25 -27.73
C TYR A 234 -7.60 -13.52 -27.13
N TYR A 235 -7.78 -13.51 -25.82
CA TYR A 235 -8.58 -14.51 -25.13
C TYR A 235 -9.19 -13.91 -23.86
N PHE A 236 -10.14 -14.61 -23.26
CA PHE A 236 -10.72 -14.23 -21.97
C PHE A 236 -10.58 -15.37 -20.95
N ALA A 237 -10.64 -15.00 -19.67
CA ALA A 237 -10.76 -15.95 -18.58
C ALA A 237 -11.87 -15.51 -17.62
N LEU A 238 -12.54 -16.50 -17.03
CA LEU A 238 -13.64 -16.29 -16.08
C LEU A 238 -13.18 -16.58 -14.65
N PHE A 239 -13.62 -15.72 -13.74
CA PHE A 239 -13.30 -15.79 -12.32
C PHE A 239 -14.55 -15.60 -11.47
N SER A 240 -14.56 -16.23 -10.30
CA SER A 240 -15.58 -16.01 -9.28
C SER A 240 -15.03 -15.11 -8.18
N HIS A 241 -15.89 -14.73 -7.22
CA HIS A 241 -15.45 -14.03 -6.02
C HIS A 241 -14.51 -14.88 -5.13
N ALA A 242 -14.61 -16.21 -5.19
CA ALA A 242 -13.84 -17.13 -4.34
C ALA A 242 -12.33 -17.08 -4.63
N ASP A 243 -11.93 -17.03 -5.90
CA ASP A 243 -10.52 -16.89 -6.29
C ASP A 243 -10.39 -16.11 -7.60
N LYS A 244 -9.87 -14.88 -7.52
CA LYS A 244 -9.61 -14.03 -8.69
C LYS A 244 -8.19 -14.15 -9.24
N LYS A 245 -7.32 -14.91 -8.58
CA LYS A 245 -5.97 -15.22 -9.07
C LYS A 245 -6.00 -16.49 -9.92
N LYS A 246 -6.97 -17.37 -9.67
CA LYS A 246 -7.17 -18.62 -10.39
C LYS A 246 -8.50 -18.60 -11.16
N PRO A 247 -8.48 -18.43 -12.50
CA PRO A 247 -9.70 -18.53 -13.27
C PRO A 247 -10.28 -19.95 -13.18
N PHE A 248 -11.60 -20.06 -13.13
CA PHE A 248 -12.27 -21.36 -13.24
C PHE A 248 -12.43 -21.78 -14.70
N TYR A 249 -12.32 -20.83 -15.64
CA TYR A 249 -12.34 -21.10 -17.07
C TYR A 249 -11.37 -20.18 -17.82
N ILE A 250 -10.66 -20.73 -18.80
CA ILE A 250 -9.82 -19.98 -19.74
C ILE A 250 -10.27 -20.38 -21.14
N TYR A 251 -10.70 -19.40 -21.93
CA TYR A 251 -11.08 -19.62 -23.31
C TYR A 251 -9.87 -20.05 -24.14
N ARG A 252 -9.98 -21.22 -24.79
CA ARG A 252 -8.92 -21.81 -25.64
C ARG A 252 -9.38 -22.09 -27.08
N GLY A 253 -10.54 -21.57 -27.46
CA GLY A 253 -11.00 -21.64 -28.85
C GLY A 253 -10.16 -20.75 -29.76
N SER A 254 -10.55 -20.70 -31.04
CA SER A 254 -9.83 -19.94 -32.06
C SER A 254 -9.67 -18.47 -31.66
N SER A 255 -8.42 -18.00 -31.66
CA SER A 255 -8.05 -16.59 -31.54
C SER A 255 -7.75 -16.03 -32.94
N PRO A 256 -8.15 -14.79 -33.25
CA PRO A 256 -7.75 -14.17 -34.50
C PRO A 256 -6.23 -14.04 -34.56
N SER A 257 -5.66 -14.29 -35.73
CA SER A 257 -4.25 -14.10 -36.02
C SER A 257 -3.87 -12.61 -35.97
N LYS A 258 -2.58 -12.31 -35.84
CA LYS A 258 -2.07 -10.93 -35.85
C LYS A 258 -2.46 -10.15 -37.12
N ALA A 259 -2.48 -10.81 -38.28
CA ALA A 259 -2.88 -10.21 -39.54
C ALA A 259 -4.39 -9.89 -39.57
N GLU A 260 -5.23 -10.79 -39.05
CA GLU A 260 -6.67 -10.56 -38.93
C GLU A 260 -6.98 -9.43 -37.94
N ILE A 261 -6.29 -9.38 -36.80
CA ILE A 261 -6.42 -8.29 -35.83
C ILE A 261 -6.09 -6.94 -36.48
N ALA A 262 -4.99 -6.86 -37.24
CA ALA A 262 -4.61 -5.64 -37.95
C ALA A 262 -5.69 -5.20 -38.96
N LYS A 263 -6.25 -6.14 -39.72
CA LYS A 263 -7.35 -5.89 -40.66
C LYS A 263 -8.62 -5.40 -39.95
N LEU A 264 -9.07 -6.12 -38.92
CA LEU A 264 -10.30 -5.81 -38.16
C LEU A 264 -10.20 -4.46 -37.44
N ARG A 265 -9.01 -4.05 -36.99
CA ARG A 265 -8.79 -2.72 -36.39
C ARG A 265 -9.01 -1.57 -37.36
N GLY A 266 -8.72 -1.77 -38.64
CA GLY A 266 -8.92 -0.77 -39.69
C GLY A 266 -10.40 -0.56 -40.03
N GLN A 267 -11.25 -1.55 -39.73
CA GLN A 267 -12.69 -1.52 -40.01
C GLN A 267 -13.47 -0.83 -38.88
N GLU A 268 -14.54 -0.11 -39.23
CA GLU A 268 -15.40 0.53 -38.22
C GLU A 268 -16.26 -0.47 -37.44
N ASP A 269 -16.64 -1.57 -38.07
CA ASP A 269 -17.49 -2.64 -37.57
C ASP A 269 -16.71 -3.92 -37.22
N GLY A 270 -15.38 -3.86 -37.27
CA GLY A 270 -14.50 -5.00 -36.98
C GLY A 270 -14.82 -5.60 -35.61
N LYS A 271 -15.02 -6.92 -35.55
CA LYS A 271 -15.39 -7.65 -34.34
C LYS A 271 -14.63 -8.96 -34.22
N VAL A 272 -14.47 -9.42 -32.99
CA VAL A 272 -13.93 -10.75 -32.66
C VAL A 272 -14.97 -11.46 -31.82
N GLU A 273 -15.43 -12.62 -32.28
CA GLU A 273 -16.34 -13.49 -31.55
C GLU A 273 -15.58 -14.67 -30.95
N PHE A 274 -15.81 -14.92 -29.67
CA PHE A 274 -15.29 -16.04 -28.91
C PHE A 274 -16.42 -17.05 -28.73
N ASN A 275 -16.46 -18.06 -29.59
CA ASN A 275 -17.51 -19.09 -29.60
C ASN A 275 -17.31 -20.10 -28.46
N CYS A 276 -18.23 -20.10 -27.52
CA CYS A 276 -18.21 -20.94 -26.32
C CYS A 276 -19.19 -22.12 -26.39
N ALA A 277 -19.93 -22.27 -27.50
CA ALA A 277 -21.00 -23.26 -27.64
C ALA A 277 -20.49 -24.71 -27.47
N GLU A 278 -19.33 -25.02 -28.05
CA GLU A 278 -18.69 -26.35 -27.96
C GLU A 278 -18.16 -26.66 -26.56
N ALA A 279 -17.88 -25.64 -25.74
CA ALA A 279 -17.35 -25.82 -24.39
C ALA A 279 -18.44 -26.14 -23.35
N GLU A 280 -19.71 -26.08 -23.74
CA GLU A 280 -20.87 -26.24 -22.86
C GLU A 280 -20.76 -25.44 -21.55
N LEU A 281 -20.25 -24.22 -21.66
CA LEU A 281 -19.85 -23.41 -20.52
C LEU A 281 -21.05 -22.86 -19.77
N VAL A 282 -21.42 -23.53 -18.67
CA VAL A 282 -22.46 -23.07 -17.76
C VAL A 282 -21.86 -22.19 -16.67
N VAL A 283 -22.47 -21.02 -16.44
CA VAL A 283 -22.09 -20.08 -15.38
C VAL A 283 -23.30 -19.66 -14.55
N GLN A 284 -23.08 -19.28 -13.30
CA GLN A 284 -24.12 -18.92 -12.34
C GLN A 284 -23.64 -17.83 -11.38
N GLY A 285 -24.52 -16.90 -11.05
CA GLY A 285 -24.29 -15.84 -10.09
C GLY A 285 -23.24 -14.82 -10.57
N ASP A 286 -22.35 -14.43 -9.67
CA ASP A 286 -21.34 -13.39 -9.91
C ASP A 286 -20.15 -13.91 -10.72
N VAL A 287 -20.00 -13.38 -11.94
CA VAL A 287 -18.95 -13.80 -12.89
C VAL A 287 -18.15 -12.60 -13.36
N MET A 288 -16.83 -12.67 -13.18
CA MET A 288 -15.89 -11.73 -13.78
C MET A 288 -15.39 -12.24 -15.13
N VAL A 289 -15.50 -11.42 -16.17
CA VAL A 289 -14.89 -11.68 -17.47
C VAL A 289 -13.67 -10.77 -17.63
N GLN A 290 -12.46 -11.36 -17.70
CA GLN A 290 -11.20 -10.62 -17.88
C GLN A 290 -10.60 -10.93 -19.25
N PHE A 291 -10.37 -9.89 -20.04
CA PHE A 291 -9.75 -10.00 -21.36
C PHE A 291 -8.24 -9.80 -21.30
N TYR A 292 -7.53 -10.58 -22.11
CA TYR A 292 -6.08 -10.60 -22.25
C TYR A 292 -5.67 -10.43 -23.71
N GLU A 293 -4.54 -9.79 -23.90
CA GLU A 293 -3.82 -9.72 -25.16
C GLU A 293 -2.72 -10.79 -25.17
N GLY A 294 -2.69 -11.59 -26.24
CA GLY A 294 -1.85 -12.77 -26.37
C GLY A 294 -2.66 -14.04 -26.65
N LEU A 295 -1.96 -15.16 -26.77
CA LEU A 295 -2.56 -16.49 -26.87
C LEU A 295 -2.89 -17.03 -25.48
N PRO A 296 -3.93 -17.87 -25.34
CA PRO A 296 -4.23 -18.50 -24.07
C PRO A 296 -3.08 -19.44 -23.65
N PRO A 297 -2.83 -19.59 -22.34
CA PRO A 297 -1.81 -20.50 -21.85
C PRO A 297 -2.16 -21.97 -22.20
N ALA A 298 -1.12 -22.81 -22.23
CA ALA A 298 -1.24 -24.22 -22.58
C ALA A 298 -2.34 -24.95 -21.77
N PRO A 299 -2.95 -26.02 -22.34
CA PRO A 299 -3.86 -26.88 -21.59
C PRO A 299 -3.25 -27.33 -20.25
N GLY A 300 -4.06 -27.34 -19.20
CA GLY A 300 -3.60 -27.65 -17.83
C GLY A 300 -3.03 -26.47 -17.04
N ALA A 301 -2.78 -25.31 -17.67
CA ALA A 301 -2.41 -24.11 -16.94
C ALA A 301 -3.53 -23.64 -16.00
N THR A 302 -3.17 -23.37 -14.75
CA THR A 302 -4.09 -22.92 -13.68
C THR A 302 -4.15 -21.40 -13.54
N LYS A 303 -3.37 -20.66 -14.32
CA LYS A 303 -3.30 -19.20 -14.29
C LYS A 303 -3.41 -18.66 -15.70
N ALA A 304 -4.12 -17.55 -15.86
CA ALA A 304 -4.08 -16.76 -17.07
C ALA A 304 -2.73 -16.00 -17.14
N ASP A 305 -2.19 -15.87 -18.35
CA ASP A 305 -0.93 -15.17 -18.64
C ASP A 305 -1.12 -14.17 -19.81
N GLY A 306 -0.43 -13.04 -19.78
CA GLY A 306 -0.53 -12.01 -20.82
C GLY A 306 -1.04 -10.66 -20.30
N ALA A 307 -1.11 -9.69 -21.21
CA ALA A 307 -1.40 -8.31 -20.86
C ALA A 307 -2.92 -8.09 -20.66
N LYS A 308 -3.33 -7.82 -19.43
CA LYS A 308 -4.74 -7.51 -19.09
C LYS A 308 -5.24 -6.27 -19.86
N ILE A 309 -6.33 -6.41 -20.60
CA ILE A 309 -6.88 -5.32 -21.43
C ILE A 309 -7.92 -4.53 -20.64
N PHE A 310 -9.04 -5.17 -20.30
CA PHE A 310 -10.17 -4.66 -19.52
C PHE A 310 -10.88 -5.85 -18.86
N PHE A 311 -11.80 -5.58 -17.94
CA PHE A 311 -12.66 -6.60 -17.35
C PHE A 311 -14.04 -6.01 -17.04
N PHE A 312 -14.98 -6.87 -16.67
CA PHE A 312 -16.26 -6.47 -16.11
C PHE A 312 -16.84 -7.62 -15.28
N TRP A 313 -17.74 -7.30 -14.35
CA TRP A 313 -18.54 -8.26 -13.61
C TRP A 313 -19.98 -8.26 -14.11
N ILE A 314 -20.58 -9.43 -14.21
CA ILE A 314 -22.02 -9.59 -14.37
C ILE A 314 -22.55 -10.51 -13.27
N ASN A 315 -23.84 -10.40 -12.98
CA ASN A 315 -24.56 -11.42 -12.23
C ASN A 315 -25.62 -12.02 -13.16
N THR A 316 -25.54 -13.33 -13.38
CA THR A 316 -26.36 -14.02 -14.38
C THR A 316 -27.87 -13.89 -14.13
N HIS A 317 -28.29 -13.69 -12.87
CA HIS A 317 -29.70 -13.53 -12.52
C HIS A 317 -30.32 -12.23 -13.06
N PHE A 318 -29.54 -11.16 -13.18
CA PHE A 318 -30.05 -9.84 -13.58
C PHE A 318 -29.80 -9.50 -15.05
N GLU A 319 -29.10 -10.37 -15.76
CA GLU A 319 -28.78 -10.22 -17.18
C GLU A 319 -29.81 -10.92 -18.07
N LYS A 320 -30.08 -10.29 -19.21
CA LYS A 320 -30.89 -10.88 -20.29
C LYS A 320 -30.04 -11.85 -21.11
N ASP A 321 -30.67 -12.66 -21.95
CA ASP A 321 -30.00 -13.59 -22.88
C ASP A 321 -28.95 -12.90 -23.75
N THR A 322 -29.17 -11.64 -24.09
CA THR A 322 -28.17 -10.78 -24.71
C THR A 322 -27.81 -9.64 -23.77
N ALA A 323 -26.60 -9.68 -23.21
CA ALA A 323 -26.05 -8.60 -22.40
C ALA A 323 -25.10 -7.74 -23.24
N ILE A 324 -25.37 -6.44 -23.33
CA ILE A 324 -24.55 -5.48 -24.09
C ILE A 324 -23.89 -4.51 -23.12
N LEU A 325 -22.56 -4.55 -23.07
CA LEU A 325 -21.76 -3.63 -22.26
C LEU A 325 -21.04 -2.64 -23.17
N THR A 326 -21.45 -1.38 -23.10
CA THR A 326 -20.78 -0.28 -23.80
C THR A 326 -19.48 0.13 -23.11
N LYS A 327 -18.60 0.86 -23.80
CA LYS A 327 -17.32 1.33 -23.25
C LYS A 327 -17.42 1.98 -21.86
N PRO A 328 -18.38 2.88 -21.56
CA PRO A 328 -18.54 3.46 -20.22
C PRO A 328 -18.92 2.45 -19.14
N GLN A 329 -19.46 1.29 -19.52
CA GLN A 329 -19.87 0.21 -18.61
C GLN A 329 -18.76 -0.83 -18.39
N ILE A 330 -17.60 -0.72 -19.06
CA ILE A 330 -16.52 -1.71 -18.96
C ILE A 330 -15.38 -1.16 -18.10
N ASP A 331 -14.93 -1.93 -17.10
CA ASP A 331 -13.87 -1.51 -16.19
C ASP A 331 -12.56 -1.33 -16.97
N LYS A 332 -11.75 -0.32 -16.58
CA LYS A 332 -10.56 0.16 -17.30
C LYS A 332 -10.84 0.81 -18.66
N ALA A 333 -11.73 0.28 -19.50
CA ALA A 333 -12.12 0.92 -20.77
C ALA A 333 -12.87 2.25 -20.55
N ALA A 334 -13.72 2.33 -19.53
CA ALA A 334 -14.45 3.54 -19.16
C ALA A 334 -13.55 4.73 -18.74
N LYS A 335 -12.27 4.48 -18.43
CA LYS A 335 -11.27 5.50 -18.07
C LYS A 335 -10.64 6.18 -19.28
N ASP A 336 -10.72 5.57 -20.46
CA ASP A 336 -10.16 6.09 -21.71
C ASP A 336 -11.08 7.17 -22.31
N LYS A 337 -11.12 8.35 -21.70
CA LYS A 337 -12.02 9.44 -22.10
C LYS A 337 -11.66 10.08 -23.46
N GLU A 338 -10.40 10.02 -23.84
CA GLU A 338 -9.90 10.56 -25.12
C GLU A 338 -9.97 9.55 -26.27
N HIS A 339 -10.55 8.37 -26.04
CA HIS A 339 -10.67 7.30 -27.04
C HIS A 339 -9.34 6.87 -27.67
N ALA A 340 -8.25 7.00 -26.91
CA ALA A 340 -6.90 6.76 -27.39
C ALA A 340 -6.58 5.26 -27.54
N LYS A 341 -7.26 4.39 -26.79
CA LYS A 341 -7.11 2.93 -26.87
C LYS A 341 -8.38 2.24 -27.37
N PHE A 342 -9.55 2.68 -26.94
CA PHE A 342 -10.83 2.10 -27.31
C PHE A 342 -11.66 3.14 -28.05
N ARG A 343 -12.22 2.77 -29.21
CA ARG A 343 -13.17 3.62 -29.95
C ARG A 343 -14.37 3.97 -29.07
N GLU A 344 -15.07 5.04 -29.39
CA GLU A 344 -16.33 5.40 -28.70
C GLU A 344 -17.39 4.31 -28.82
N SER A 345 -17.50 3.69 -30.00
CA SER A 345 -18.42 2.59 -30.30
C SER A 345 -18.01 1.23 -29.71
N PHE A 346 -16.91 1.18 -28.94
CA PHE A 346 -16.43 -0.05 -28.31
C PHE A 346 -17.49 -0.63 -27.37
N ARG A 347 -17.80 -1.93 -27.57
CA ARG A 347 -18.75 -2.68 -26.76
C ARG A 347 -18.42 -4.16 -26.74
N VAL A 348 -18.87 -4.84 -25.69
CA VAL A 348 -18.82 -6.30 -25.58
C VAL A 348 -20.26 -6.81 -25.47
N VAL A 349 -20.57 -7.85 -26.25
CA VAL A 349 -21.88 -8.50 -26.27
C VAL A 349 -21.71 -9.93 -25.80
N LEU A 350 -22.52 -10.36 -24.83
CA LEU A 350 -22.57 -11.74 -24.36
C LEU A 350 -23.89 -12.35 -24.83
N SER A 351 -23.81 -13.52 -25.45
CA SER A 351 -24.96 -14.34 -25.82
C SER A 351 -25.05 -15.52 -24.85
N MET A 352 -26.19 -15.63 -24.18
CA MET A 352 -26.47 -16.57 -23.11
C MET A 352 -27.83 -17.23 -23.35
N ALA A 353 -27.98 -18.47 -22.91
CA ALA A 353 -29.25 -19.18 -22.88
C ALA A 353 -29.44 -19.83 -21.50
N ASP A 354 -30.68 -20.09 -21.08
CA ASP A 354 -30.92 -20.86 -19.86
C ASP A 354 -30.27 -22.24 -19.97
N ALA A 355 -29.55 -22.64 -18.92
CA ALA A 355 -29.10 -24.02 -18.80
C ALA A 355 -30.31 -24.87 -18.38
N GLU A 356 -30.69 -25.87 -19.19
CA GLU A 356 -31.81 -26.77 -18.86
C GLU A 356 -31.63 -27.33 -17.44
N ALA A 357 -32.71 -27.32 -16.66
CA ALA A 357 -32.73 -27.99 -15.36
C ALA A 357 -32.48 -29.49 -15.55
N PRO A 358 -31.80 -30.19 -14.62
CA PRO A 358 -31.81 -31.64 -14.63
C PRO A 358 -33.26 -32.10 -14.62
N VAL A 359 -33.67 -32.86 -15.63
CA VAL A 359 -34.96 -33.55 -15.64
C VAL A 359 -34.97 -34.43 -14.40
N GLU A 360 -35.86 -34.15 -13.44
CA GLU A 360 -36.16 -35.09 -12.37
C GLU A 360 -36.75 -36.34 -13.02
N VAL A 361 -35.90 -37.34 -13.23
CA VAL A 361 -36.36 -38.66 -13.64
C VAL A 361 -37.10 -39.23 -12.43
N GLY A 362 -38.43 -39.23 -12.54
CA GLY A 362 -39.35 -39.70 -11.51
C GLY A 362 -38.94 -41.07 -10.96
N ALA A 363 -39.08 -41.20 -9.64
CA ALA A 363 -38.90 -42.45 -8.93
C ALA A 363 -39.78 -43.54 -9.55
N ALA A 364 -39.14 -44.46 -10.26
CA ALA A 364 -39.70 -45.78 -10.53
C ALA A 364 -39.39 -46.65 -9.30
N SER A 365 -40.44 -46.98 -8.58
CA SER A 365 -40.50 -48.06 -7.60
C SER A 365 -40.00 -49.37 -8.21
N ASP A 366 -39.16 -50.10 -7.49
CA ASP A 366 -39.28 -51.56 -7.45
C ASP A 366 -38.76 -52.14 -6.15
N SER A 367 -39.62 -52.95 -5.55
CA SER A 367 -39.43 -53.78 -4.38
C SER A 367 -38.65 -55.05 -4.73
N ALA A 368 -37.69 -55.45 -3.90
CA ALA A 368 -37.51 -56.86 -3.53
C ALA A 368 -36.53 -56.98 -2.35
N ALA A 369 -36.93 -57.82 -1.41
CA ALA A 369 -36.30 -58.05 -0.12
C ALA A 369 -35.17 -59.08 -0.18
N ALA A 370 -34.49 -59.18 0.99
CA ALA A 370 -33.99 -60.39 1.62
C ALA A 370 -32.49 -60.73 1.48
N ALA A 371 -31.81 -60.49 2.62
CA ALA A 371 -31.25 -61.52 3.50
C ALA A 371 -29.73 -61.78 3.50
N ALA A 372 -29.31 -62.14 4.73
CA ALA A 372 -28.08 -62.76 5.20
C ALA A 372 -26.90 -61.82 5.52
N THR A 373 -26.71 -61.34 6.76
CA THR A 373 -26.30 -61.98 8.04
C THR A 373 -24.79 -62.25 8.19
N GLY A 374 -24.22 -61.76 9.31
CA GLY A 374 -22.95 -62.22 9.90
C GLY A 374 -22.01 -61.07 10.32
N SER A 375 -22.28 -60.29 11.37
CA SER A 375 -21.97 -60.54 12.79
C SER A 375 -20.48 -60.55 13.16
N GLY A 376 -20.03 -59.49 13.86
CA GLY A 376 -18.73 -59.40 14.55
C GLY A 376 -18.53 -58.09 15.33
N LYS A 377 -19.15 -57.98 16.52
CA LYS A 377 -19.11 -56.90 17.54
C LYS A 377 -17.69 -56.72 18.15
N GLY A 378 -17.24 -55.59 18.71
CA GLY A 378 -17.83 -54.29 18.96
C GLY A 378 -17.02 -53.39 19.94
N LYS A 379 -17.50 -52.14 20.07
CA LYS A 379 -17.47 -51.17 21.22
C LYS A 379 -16.16 -50.52 21.72
N ARG A 380 -16.03 -49.20 21.46
CA ARG A 380 -16.00 -48.03 22.39
C ARG A 380 -15.48 -46.81 21.61
N GLY A 381 -16.01 -45.58 21.61
CA GLY A 381 -17.16 -44.93 22.23
C GLY A 381 -17.30 -43.51 21.64
N LYS A 382 -18.55 -43.04 21.46
CA LYS A 382 -18.96 -41.73 20.93
C LYS A 382 -18.80 -40.61 21.98
N LYS A 383 -18.34 -39.42 21.55
CA LYS A 383 -18.58 -38.03 22.00
C LYS A 383 -17.35 -37.20 21.56
N ALA A 384 -17.42 -36.00 20.96
CA ALA A 384 -18.48 -35.03 20.82
C ALA A 384 -18.21 -34.15 19.57
N ALA A 385 -19.22 -34.03 18.70
CA ALA A 385 -19.36 -32.96 17.72
C ALA A 385 -20.79 -32.43 17.91
N ALA A 386 -20.94 -31.53 18.88
CA ALA A 386 -22.19 -30.84 19.22
C ALA A 386 -21.89 -29.66 20.15
N LYS A 387 -21.38 -28.54 19.61
CA LYS A 387 -21.47 -27.20 20.23
C LYS A 387 -21.04 -26.10 19.24
N ALA A 388 -21.99 -25.57 18.46
CA ALA A 388 -21.97 -24.19 17.93
C ALA A 388 -23.25 -23.88 17.09
N ALA A 389 -24.39 -24.44 17.46
CA ALA A 389 -25.69 -24.15 16.84
C ALA A 389 -26.76 -24.08 17.94
N ALA A 390 -26.65 -23.07 18.80
CA ALA A 390 -27.65 -22.75 19.83
C ALA A 390 -27.38 -21.33 20.40
N ALA A 391 -27.76 -20.29 19.66
CA ALA A 391 -28.00 -18.93 20.19
C ALA A 391 -28.78 -18.05 19.19
N ALA A 392 -29.72 -18.62 18.43
CA ALA A 392 -30.50 -17.87 17.42
C ALA A 392 -32.00 -18.23 17.39
N ALA A 393 -32.56 -18.71 18.51
CA ALA A 393 -33.98 -19.08 18.57
C ALA A 393 -34.55 -18.84 19.97
N ALA A 394 -34.79 -17.58 20.32
CA ALA A 394 -35.71 -17.19 21.40
C ALA A 394 -36.00 -15.68 21.31
N ALA A 395 -37.00 -15.32 20.49
CA ALA A 395 -37.90 -14.16 20.66
C ALA A 395 -38.52 -13.79 19.29
N GLY A 396 -39.48 -14.59 18.85
CA GLY A 396 -40.45 -14.18 17.85
C GLY A 396 -41.84 -14.31 18.47
N ALA A 397 -42.50 -13.19 18.75
CA ALA A 397 -43.96 -13.09 18.81
C ALA A 397 -44.42 -11.62 18.86
N ALA A 398 -45.36 -11.30 17.95
CA ALA A 398 -46.19 -10.07 17.85
C ALA A 398 -45.47 -8.81 17.30
N ALA A 399 -46.00 -7.99 16.38
CA ALA A 399 -47.32 -7.96 15.73
C ALA A 399 -47.27 -7.14 14.41
N SER A 400 -48.17 -7.51 13.50
CA SER A 400 -48.88 -6.77 12.43
C SER A 400 -48.36 -5.43 11.88
N SER A 401 -48.24 -5.44 10.56
CA SER A 401 -48.17 -4.37 9.57
C SER A 401 -49.26 -3.29 9.65
N THR A 402 -48.88 -2.03 9.41
CA THR A 402 -49.64 -1.07 8.56
C THR A 402 -48.70 -0.04 7.94
N PRO A 403 -48.91 0.40 6.68
CA PRO A 403 -48.09 1.42 6.02
C PRO A 403 -48.60 2.83 6.35
N ARG A 404 -47.70 3.81 6.54
CA ARG A 404 -48.10 5.23 6.63
C ARG A 404 -47.18 6.15 5.84
N ASP A 405 -47.81 6.69 4.81
CA ASP A 405 -47.75 8.03 4.23
C ASP A 405 -46.61 9.00 4.61
N SER A 406 -45.99 9.48 3.53
CA SER A 406 -45.07 10.59 3.43
C SER A 406 -45.74 11.93 3.75
N ALA A 407 -45.16 12.67 4.69
CA ALA A 407 -45.46 14.08 4.89
C ALA A 407 -44.15 14.89 4.88
N VAL A 408 -43.84 15.45 3.72
CA VAL A 408 -42.81 16.47 3.51
C VAL A 408 -43.15 17.72 4.32
N ARG A 409 -42.17 18.28 5.05
CA ARG A 409 -42.25 19.66 5.57
C ARG A 409 -41.01 20.47 5.19
N PRO A 410 -41.14 21.80 4.98
CA PRO A 410 -40.23 22.57 4.14
C PRO A 410 -39.18 23.37 4.92
N HIS A 411 -38.15 23.75 4.15
CA HIS A 411 -37.07 24.71 4.38
C HIS A 411 -37.22 25.74 5.51
N LEU A 412 -36.14 25.90 6.28
CA LEU A 412 -35.73 27.20 6.81
C LEU A 412 -34.38 27.62 6.20
N ALA A 413 -34.42 28.70 5.44
CA ALA A 413 -33.26 29.45 5.01
C ALA A 413 -32.71 30.28 6.19
N ALA A 414 -31.40 30.25 6.38
CA ALA A 414 -30.70 31.22 7.22
C ALA A 414 -29.52 31.79 6.45
N THR A 415 -29.74 33.01 5.98
CA THR A 415 -28.78 33.98 5.45
C THR A 415 -27.74 34.34 6.50
N GLY A 416 -26.47 34.39 6.11
CA GLY A 416 -25.39 34.89 6.97
C GLY A 416 -24.10 35.09 6.18
N ALA A 417 -24.00 36.21 5.46
CA ALA A 417 -22.74 36.67 4.88
C ALA A 417 -21.80 37.07 6.02
N VAL A 418 -20.69 36.35 6.19
CA VAL A 418 -19.58 36.77 7.04
C VAL A 418 -18.29 36.75 6.21
N SER A 419 -17.73 37.95 6.12
CA SER A 419 -16.44 38.39 5.61
C SER A 419 -15.34 37.32 5.45
N ARG A 420 -14.71 37.32 4.26
CA ARG A 420 -13.43 36.65 3.98
C ARG A 420 -12.31 37.18 4.90
N PRO A 421 -11.66 36.33 5.73
CA PRO A 421 -10.33 36.61 6.24
C PRO A 421 -9.29 36.13 5.21
N GLY A 422 -8.24 36.93 5.04
CA GLY A 422 -7.27 36.85 3.96
C GLY A 422 -6.64 35.49 3.68
N ALA A 423 -6.19 35.34 2.44
CA ALA A 423 -5.35 34.24 2.00
C ALA A 423 -4.16 34.04 2.95
N PHE A 424 -4.15 32.93 3.69
CA PHE A 424 -2.96 32.48 4.41
C PHE A 424 -2.06 31.70 3.44
N PRO A 425 -0.80 32.11 3.24
CA PRO A 425 0.07 31.50 2.25
C PRO A 425 0.80 30.32 2.91
N PHE A 426 0.25 29.11 2.82
CA PHE A 426 1.06 27.91 3.00
C PHE A 426 1.39 27.32 1.63
N LYS A 427 2.56 27.77 1.16
CA LYS A 427 3.34 27.12 0.11
C LYS A 427 3.36 25.60 0.37
N THR A 428 3.19 24.84 -0.70
CA THR A 428 3.52 23.40 -0.84
C THR A 428 4.68 23.00 0.10
N ALA A 429 4.68 21.79 0.68
CA ALA A 429 5.82 21.29 1.45
C ALA A 429 7.11 21.48 0.63
N LYS A 430 7.86 22.55 0.91
CA LYS A 430 9.03 22.94 0.13
C LYS A 430 10.21 22.17 0.70
N ASP A 431 11.01 21.59 -0.20
CA ASP A 431 12.31 21.02 0.13
C ASP A 431 13.09 21.97 1.05
N VAL A 432 13.63 21.43 2.15
CA VAL A 432 14.55 22.17 3.02
C VAL A 432 15.96 21.92 2.50
N VAL A 433 16.53 22.92 1.84
CA VAL A 433 17.88 22.86 1.26
C VAL A 433 18.86 23.57 2.20
N LEU A 434 19.74 22.81 2.86
CA LEU A 434 20.56 23.32 3.97
C LEU A 434 21.74 24.23 3.54
N ASN A 435 22.20 24.13 2.29
CA ASN A 435 23.40 24.79 1.78
C ASN A 435 23.14 25.53 0.44
N LYS A 436 22.04 26.26 0.35
CA LYS A 436 21.58 26.92 -0.89
C LYS A 436 22.38 28.19 -1.21
N GLY A 437 22.61 28.45 -2.50
CA GLY A 437 22.99 29.80 -2.99
C GLY A 437 24.38 29.95 -3.62
N MET A 438 25.16 28.88 -3.73
CA MET A 438 26.44 28.89 -4.46
C MET A 438 26.26 28.36 -5.89
N PRO A 439 26.90 28.97 -6.91
CA PRO A 439 26.88 28.45 -8.27
C PRO A 439 27.77 27.21 -8.41
N ALA A 440 27.38 26.28 -9.28
CA ALA A 440 28.24 25.19 -9.72
C ALA A 440 29.39 25.74 -10.56
N ILE A 441 30.58 25.17 -10.45
CA ILE A 441 31.77 25.59 -11.22
C ILE A 441 32.38 24.39 -11.98
N THR A 442 33.48 24.59 -12.70
CA THR A 442 34.22 23.50 -13.36
C THR A 442 35.23 22.88 -12.38
N LEU A 443 35.71 21.67 -12.66
CA LEU A 443 36.73 21.02 -11.82
C LEU A 443 38.01 21.89 -11.68
N ASP A 444 38.45 22.53 -12.76
CA ASP A 444 39.62 23.42 -12.75
C ASP A 444 39.39 24.70 -11.93
N ALA A 445 38.18 25.27 -12.00
CA ALA A 445 37.81 26.43 -11.19
C ALA A 445 37.70 26.05 -9.71
N PHE A 446 37.09 24.89 -9.42
CA PHE A 446 36.98 24.32 -8.08
C PHE A 446 38.36 24.07 -7.45
N ALA A 447 39.29 23.51 -8.23
CA ALA A 447 40.65 23.26 -7.79
C ALA A 447 41.43 24.54 -7.45
N LYS A 448 41.19 25.62 -8.21
CA LYS A 448 41.80 26.94 -7.97
C LYS A 448 41.20 27.66 -6.76
N GLU A 449 39.88 27.55 -6.54
CA GLU A 449 39.15 28.28 -5.51
C GLU A 449 39.31 27.67 -4.10
N HIS A 450 39.35 26.33 -4.00
CA HIS A 450 39.23 25.65 -2.70
C HIS A 450 40.53 25.18 -2.05
N LYS A 451 41.70 25.61 -2.53
CA LYS A 451 43.01 25.37 -1.90
C LYS A 451 43.15 26.05 -0.50
N LYS A 452 42.28 27.02 -0.18
CA LYS A 452 42.24 27.76 1.10
C LYS A 452 41.35 27.13 2.18
N ALA A 453 40.59 26.06 1.89
CA ALA A 453 39.61 25.48 2.81
C ALA A 453 40.16 24.43 3.81
N GLY A 454 41.50 24.27 3.89
CA GLY A 454 42.14 23.29 4.78
C GLY A 454 42.18 21.86 4.23
N CYS A 455 42.03 21.67 2.92
CA CYS A 455 42.28 20.39 2.24
C CYS A 455 43.66 20.39 1.56
N ASP A 456 44.41 19.29 1.70
CA ASP A 456 45.72 19.10 1.04
C ASP A 456 45.60 19.02 -0.49
N ASP A 457 44.45 18.56 -0.98
CA ASP A 457 44.05 18.59 -2.39
C ASP A 457 42.59 19.07 -2.53
N ALA A 458 42.26 19.68 -3.67
CA ALA A 458 40.91 20.15 -3.95
C ALA A 458 40.03 19.04 -4.56
N HIS A 459 40.31 17.77 -4.26
CA HIS A 459 39.52 16.66 -4.79
C HIS A 459 38.15 16.57 -4.09
N PRO A 460 37.04 16.27 -4.79
CA PRO A 460 35.70 16.17 -4.18
C PRO A 460 35.63 15.23 -2.97
N VAL A 461 36.33 14.09 -3.01
CA VAL A 461 36.43 13.16 -1.87
C VAL A 461 37.05 13.83 -0.64
N SER A 462 38.18 14.52 -0.80
CA SER A 462 38.89 15.20 0.29
C SER A 462 38.05 16.32 0.90
N VAL A 463 37.33 17.06 0.04
CA VAL A 463 36.37 18.09 0.47
C VAL A 463 35.24 17.47 1.28
N SER A 464 34.58 16.42 0.77
CA SER A 464 33.51 15.72 1.51
C SER A 464 33.99 15.16 2.85
N ALA A 465 35.24 14.68 2.93
CA ALA A 465 35.84 14.19 4.16
C ALA A 465 36.10 15.30 5.19
N VAL A 466 36.53 16.49 4.76
CA VAL A 466 36.67 17.66 5.65
C VAL A 466 35.32 18.13 6.18
N VAL A 467 34.30 18.19 5.31
CA VAL A 467 32.93 18.54 5.72
C VAL A 467 32.44 17.56 6.79
N LEU A 468 32.57 16.26 6.57
CA LEU A 468 32.18 15.26 7.56
C LEU A 468 33.00 15.37 8.86
N ARG A 469 34.32 15.58 8.79
CA ARG A 469 35.17 15.77 9.97
C ARG A 469 34.72 16.95 10.83
N LYS A 470 34.34 18.08 10.21
CA LYS A 470 33.78 19.23 10.92
C LYS A 470 32.44 18.89 11.60
N GLY A 471 31.57 18.15 10.92
CA GLY A 471 30.30 17.68 11.50
C GLY A 471 30.52 16.73 12.69
N LEU A 472 31.47 15.80 12.59
CA LEU A 472 31.83 14.90 13.68
C LEU A 472 32.44 15.67 14.86
N SER A 473 33.31 16.67 14.60
CA SER A 473 33.85 17.54 15.66
C SER A 473 32.75 18.30 16.39
N ALA A 474 31.77 18.84 15.64
CA ALA A 474 30.60 19.49 16.21
C ALA A 474 29.80 18.53 17.11
N LEU A 475 29.52 17.31 16.66
CA LEU A 475 28.85 16.30 17.48
C LEU A 475 29.66 15.92 18.73
N ARG A 476 30.99 15.74 18.63
CA ARG A 476 31.85 15.45 19.79
C ARG A 476 31.80 16.56 20.83
N SER A 477 31.73 17.83 20.41
CA SER A 477 31.59 18.97 21.32
C SER A 477 30.28 18.95 22.13
N ALA A 478 29.26 18.24 21.63
CA ALA A 478 27.96 18.07 22.28
C ALA A 478 27.77 16.70 22.95
N ALA A 479 28.61 15.72 22.64
CA ALA A 479 28.50 14.36 23.15
C ALA A 479 28.93 14.27 24.63
N ARG A 480 28.23 13.44 25.42
CA ARG A 480 28.66 13.01 26.75
C ARG A 480 28.74 11.49 26.75
N HIS A 481 29.87 10.93 27.17
CA HIS A 481 30.12 9.47 27.14
C HIS A 481 29.86 8.81 25.77
N GLY A 482 30.18 9.51 24.68
CA GLY A 482 29.98 9.01 23.30
C GLY A 482 28.53 9.04 22.80
N VAL A 483 27.59 9.57 23.59
CA VAL A 483 26.17 9.70 23.23
C VAL A 483 25.79 11.17 23.12
N VAL A 484 25.09 11.51 22.05
CA VAL A 484 24.53 12.85 21.84
C VAL A 484 23.03 12.79 22.18
N SER A 485 22.61 13.52 23.22
CA SER A 485 21.21 13.63 23.61
C SER A 485 20.47 14.66 22.76
N HIS A 486 19.13 14.66 22.76
CA HIS A 486 18.35 15.68 22.05
C HIS A 486 18.49 17.08 22.64
N GLU A 487 18.69 17.18 23.95
CA GLU A 487 19.05 18.44 24.60
C GLU A 487 20.41 18.93 24.06
N ALA A 488 21.37 18.02 23.89
CA ALA A 488 22.67 18.34 23.31
C ALA A 488 22.56 18.76 21.82
N LEU A 489 21.72 18.10 21.01
CA LEU A 489 21.43 18.52 19.63
C LEU A 489 20.83 19.93 19.58
N THR A 490 19.95 20.26 20.53
CA THR A 490 19.30 21.58 20.60
C THR A 490 20.30 22.68 20.92
N LYS A 491 21.24 22.43 21.84
CA LYS A 491 22.33 23.37 22.14
C LYS A 491 23.36 23.45 21.00
N LEU A 492 23.55 22.34 20.27
CA LEU A 492 24.52 22.26 19.17
C LEU A 492 24.13 23.11 17.97
N GLU A 493 22.84 23.19 17.61
CA GLU A 493 22.37 23.95 16.43
C GLU A 493 22.84 25.42 16.42
N GLY A 494 22.94 26.06 17.59
CA GLY A 494 23.41 27.44 17.73
C GLY A 494 24.92 27.61 17.93
N SER A 495 25.67 26.53 18.05
CA SER A 495 27.07 26.55 18.48
C SER A 495 28.04 26.98 17.37
N ALA A 496 29.20 27.51 17.74
CA ALA A 496 30.25 27.85 16.78
C ALA A 496 30.74 26.62 15.98
N PRO A 497 31.01 25.44 16.61
CA PRO A 497 31.38 24.23 15.87
C PRO A 497 30.36 23.79 14.81
N PHE A 498 29.06 23.91 15.10
CA PHE A 498 28.02 23.52 14.14
C PHE A 498 27.84 24.55 13.02
N LYS A 499 27.95 25.85 13.32
CA LYS A 499 27.98 26.90 12.30
C LYS A 499 29.15 26.73 11.33
N GLU A 500 30.34 26.39 11.83
CA GLU A 500 31.49 26.07 10.98
C GLU A 500 31.23 24.85 10.07
N PHE A 501 30.57 23.83 10.60
CA PHE A 501 30.14 22.68 9.81
C PHE A 501 29.15 23.09 8.73
N GLN A 502 28.14 23.90 9.04
CA GLN A 502 27.19 24.43 8.06
C GLN A 502 27.89 25.23 6.95
N THR A 503 28.82 26.12 7.31
CA THR A 503 29.64 26.85 6.33
C THR A 503 30.42 25.90 5.44
N ALA A 504 31.01 24.83 5.99
CA ALA A 504 31.72 23.84 5.20
C ALA A 504 30.79 23.09 4.21
N THR A 505 29.53 22.83 4.57
CA THR A 505 28.57 22.20 3.64
C THR A 505 28.25 23.07 2.43
N ALA A 506 28.44 24.39 2.49
CA ALA A 506 28.26 25.29 1.34
C ALA A 506 29.22 24.97 0.19
N VAL A 507 30.42 24.45 0.49
CA VAL A 507 31.38 24.01 -0.54
C VAL A 507 30.84 22.87 -1.38
N LEU A 508 29.95 22.02 -0.82
CA LEU A 508 29.30 20.95 -1.59
C LEU A 508 28.36 21.51 -2.68
N ALA A 509 27.77 22.69 -2.45
CA ALA A 509 26.95 23.35 -3.45
C ALA A 509 27.78 23.92 -4.61
N SER A 510 29.05 24.23 -4.38
CA SER A 510 30.00 24.67 -5.41
C SER A 510 30.72 23.52 -6.13
N LEU A 511 30.38 22.25 -5.86
CA LEU A 511 31.02 21.12 -6.53
C LEU A 511 30.86 21.18 -8.05
N PRO A 512 31.81 20.58 -8.79
CA PRO A 512 31.84 20.68 -10.23
C PRO A 512 30.65 19.99 -10.89
N THR A 513 30.19 20.55 -12.02
CA THR A 513 29.08 19.99 -12.81
C THR A 513 29.41 18.63 -13.43
N ASP A 514 30.69 18.34 -13.67
CA ASP A 514 31.22 17.08 -14.17
C ASP A 514 31.79 16.19 -13.07
N LEU A 515 31.13 16.16 -11.90
CA LEU A 515 31.52 15.39 -10.72
C LEU A 515 31.91 13.93 -11.01
N GLU A 516 31.24 13.29 -11.98
CA GLU A 516 31.53 11.91 -12.40
C GLU A 516 32.92 11.70 -13.02
N LYS A 517 33.50 12.75 -13.62
CA LYS A 517 34.89 12.73 -14.12
C LYS A 517 35.91 12.83 -12.99
N ALA A 518 35.56 13.48 -11.88
CA ALA A 518 36.42 13.52 -10.70
C ALA A 518 36.28 12.26 -9.83
N LEU A 519 35.11 11.62 -9.85
CA LEU A 519 34.85 10.35 -9.18
C LEU A 519 35.11 9.18 -10.13
N GLU A 520 36.34 9.07 -10.64
CA GLU A 520 36.70 8.07 -11.67
C GLU A 520 36.56 6.64 -11.15
N THR A 521 37.08 6.39 -9.95
CA THR A 521 37.17 5.04 -9.38
C THR A 521 35.97 4.67 -8.52
N GLN A 522 35.73 3.37 -8.35
CA GLN A 522 34.75 2.84 -7.38
C GLN A 522 35.04 3.38 -5.96
N ASP A 523 36.31 3.45 -5.58
CA ASP A 523 36.76 3.90 -4.28
C ASP A 523 36.46 5.39 -4.05
N ASP A 524 36.70 6.24 -5.05
CA ASP A 524 36.35 7.66 -4.99
C ASP A 524 34.83 7.85 -4.84
N ARG A 525 34.02 7.06 -5.57
CA ARG A 525 32.56 7.11 -5.51
C ARG A 525 32.02 6.68 -4.14
N ILE A 526 32.54 5.58 -3.58
CA ILE A 526 32.16 5.11 -2.23
C ILE A 526 32.52 6.18 -1.19
N ALA A 527 33.78 6.64 -1.19
CA ALA A 527 34.26 7.59 -0.20
C ALA A 527 33.47 8.89 -0.24
N PHE A 528 33.26 9.45 -1.43
CA PHE A 528 32.49 10.68 -1.60
C PHE A 528 31.05 10.54 -1.09
N TRP A 529 30.30 9.55 -1.58
CA TRP A 529 28.88 9.45 -1.25
C TRP A 529 28.60 9.04 0.20
N LEU A 530 29.45 8.20 0.81
CA LEU A 530 29.35 7.91 2.25
C LEU A 530 29.61 9.16 3.09
N ASN A 531 30.63 9.95 2.74
CA ASN A 531 30.92 11.20 3.44
C ASN A 531 29.77 12.19 3.33
N VAL A 532 29.23 12.39 2.12
CA VAL A 532 28.10 13.29 1.87
C VAL A 532 26.83 12.82 2.56
N TYR A 533 26.50 11.52 2.51
CA TYR A 533 25.35 10.95 3.21
C TYR A 533 25.44 11.23 4.72
N ASN A 534 26.56 10.87 5.34
CA ASN A 534 26.73 11.02 6.77
C ASN A 534 26.77 12.49 7.19
N ALA A 535 27.36 13.38 6.39
CA ALA A 535 27.31 14.82 6.64
C ALA A 535 25.85 15.33 6.58
N LEU A 536 25.07 14.93 5.58
CA LEU A 536 23.66 15.29 5.49
C LEU A 536 22.86 14.75 6.68
N ALA A 537 23.15 13.51 7.12
CA ALA A 537 22.49 12.91 8.26
C ALA A 537 22.79 13.67 9.55
N ILE A 538 24.02 14.12 9.78
CA ILE A 538 24.38 14.97 10.92
C ILE A 538 23.61 16.28 10.86
N ALA A 539 23.66 16.99 9.73
CA ALA A 539 22.99 18.27 9.57
C ALA A 539 21.47 18.16 9.77
N ALA A 540 20.86 17.12 9.19
CA ALA A 540 19.43 16.86 9.30
C ALA A 540 19.03 16.47 10.72
N ASN A 541 19.79 15.61 11.42
CA ASN A 541 19.46 15.25 12.81
C ASN A 541 19.59 16.42 13.78
N VAL A 542 20.57 17.31 13.59
CA VAL A 542 20.72 18.51 14.44
C VAL A 542 19.63 19.55 14.16
N THR A 543 19.24 19.73 12.90
CA THR A 543 18.26 20.77 12.50
C THR A 543 16.81 20.30 12.69
N TYR A 544 16.52 19.05 12.33
CA TYR A 544 15.16 18.49 12.33
C TYR A 544 14.81 17.73 13.61
N LYS A 545 15.82 17.17 14.31
CA LYS A 545 15.71 16.53 15.63
C LYS A 545 14.56 15.50 15.72
N PRO A 546 14.54 14.50 14.81
CA PRO A 546 13.41 13.59 14.73
C PRO A 546 13.29 12.74 15.99
N THR A 547 12.11 12.76 16.60
CA THR A 547 11.76 11.94 17.76
C THR A 547 10.96 10.71 17.37
N THR A 548 10.14 10.82 16.32
CA THR A 548 9.26 9.73 15.84
C THR A 548 9.77 9.08 14.55
N LEU A 549 9.29 7.86 14.25
CA LEU A 549 9.56 7.18 12.98
C LEU A 549 9.14 8.02 11.76
N ILE A 550 8.02 8.74 11.87
CA ILE A 550 7.47 9.59 10.82
C ILE A 550 8.41 10.74 10.52
N GLU A 551 8.89 11.39 11.56
CA GLU A 551 9.88 12.46 11.46
C GLU A 551 11.16 11.92 10.79
N ARG A 552 11.65 10.73 11.19
CA ARG A 552 12.83 10.13 10.56
C ARG A 552 12.63 9.85 9.07
N VAL A 553 11.46 9.36 8.66
CA VAL A 553 11.12 9.15 7.25
C VAL A 553 11.03 10.47 6.49
N HIS A 554 10.34 11.47 7.05
CA HIS A 554 10.21 12.79 6.43
C HIS A 554 11.59 13.45 6.26
N MET A 555 12.44 13.38 7.29
CA MET A 555 13.82 13.82 7.23
C MET A 555 14.58 13.15 6.08
N GLN A 556 14.41 11.83 5.89
CA GLN A 556 15.11 11.12 4.82
C GLN A 556 14.69 11.55 3.40
N LEU A 557 13.48 12.10 3.23
CA LEU A 557 12.93 12.45 1.91
C LEU A 557 13.03 13.94 1.56
N PHE A 558 12.86 14.82 2.54
CA PHE A 558 12.65 16.25 2.28
C PHE A 558 13.76 17.17 2.78
N TYR A 559 14.71 16.65 3.58
CA TYR A 559 15.94 17.36 3.90
C TYR A 559 17.00 17.09 2.84
N LYS A 560 17.46 18.16 2.20
CA LYS A 560 18.34 18.07 1.03
C LYS A 560 19.58 18.93 1.17
N PHE A 561 20.66 18.47 0.55
CA PHE A 561 21.78 19.32 0.16
C PHE A 561 21.67 19.71 -1.31
N SER A 562 22.08 20.93 -1.62
CA SER A 562 22.50 21.36 -2.94
C SER A 562 23.87 20.76 -3.24
N LEU A 563 23.98 20.10 -4.39
CA LEU A 563 25.21 19.59 -4.98
C LEU A 563 25.36 20.21 -6.36
N GLY A 564 26.45 20.94 -6.60
CA GLY A 564 26.71 21.58 -7.90
C GLY A 564 25.57 22.52 -8.35
N GLY A 565 25.23 23.50 -7.50
CA GLY A 565 24.40 24.67 -7.79
C GLY A 565 22.89 24.46 -8.02
N SER A 566 22.50 23.44 -8.77
CA SER A 566 21.10 23.20 -9.18
C SER A 566 20.55 21.83 -8.80
N THR A 567 21.42 20.86 -8.53
CA THR A 567 20.99 19.52 -8.11
C THR A 567 20.78 19.52 -6.61
N THR A 568 19.65 18.99 -6.15
CA THR A 568 19.41 18.75 -4.72
C THR A 568 19.27 17.27 -4.47
N VAL A 569 19.85 16.79 -3.37
CA VAL A 569 19.83 15.38 -2.97
C VAL A 569 19.42 15.22 -1.52
N SER A 570 18.54 14.27 -1.27
CA SER A 570 18.10 13.81 0.04
C SER A 570 18.87 12.55 0.48
N LEU A 571 18.75 12.18 1.76
CA LEU A 571 19.32 10.92 2.27
C LEU A 571 18.78 9.71 1.50
N GLY A 572 17.47 9.69 1.20
CA GLY A 572 16.85 8.63 0.42
C GLY A 572 17.40 8.54 -1.01
N GLU A 573 17.58 9.68 -1.68
CA GLU A 573 18.15 9.74 -3.02
C GLU A 573 19.63 9.32 -3.06
N ILE A 574 20.42 9.67 -2.04
CA ILE A 574 21.82 9.19 -1.94
C ILE A 574 21.85 7.69 -1.68
N HIS A 575 21.05 7.20 -0.73
CA HIS A 575 21.01 5.79 -0.36
C HIS A 575 20.61 4.90 -1.54
N LEU A 576 19.52 5.24 -2.23
CA LEU A 576 18.99 4.43 -3.33
C LEU A 576 19.65 4.75 -4.68
N GLY A 577 19.91 6.02 -4.97
CA GLY A 577 20.38 6.50 -6.27
C GLY A 577 21.90 6.60 -6.43
N ALA A 578 22.68 6.67 -5.34
CA ALA A 578 24.14 6.65 -5.42
C ALA A 578 24.76 5.37 -4.87
N LEU A 579 24.34 4.95 -3.67
CA LEU A 579 24.99 3.89 -2.90
C LEU A 579 24.52 2.47 -3.22
N ARG A 580 23.24 2.25 -3.57
CA ARG A 580 22.66 0.90 -3.81
C ARG A 580 22.46 0.52 -5.27
N LYS A 581 22.79 1.42 -6.20
CA LYS A 581 22.80 1.27 -7.67
C LYS A 581 22.25 -0.06 -8.23
N HIS A 582 20.94 -0.08 -8.54
CA HIS A 582 20.21 -1.19 -9.20
C HIS A 582 19.97 -2.48 -8.40
N LEU A 583 20.26 -2.53 -7.10
CA LEU A 583 19.76 -3.65 -6.28
C LEU A 583 18.22 -3.62 -6.22
N PRO A 584 17.54 -4.79 -6.25
CA PRO A 584 16.10 -4.85 -6.03
C PRO A 584 15.75 -4.13 -4.73
N GLU A 585 14.73 -3.27 -4.79
CA GLU A 585 14.27 -2.58 -3.60
C GLU A 585 13.80 -3.62 -2.57
N SER A 586 14.37 -3.61 -1.37
CA SER A 586 13.73 -4.30 -0.25
C SER A 586 12.35 -3.67 -0.07
N PRO A 587 11.26 -4.44 0.05
CA PRO A 587 9.93 -3.90 0.32
C PRO A 587 9.90 -2.91 1.50
N GLU A 588 10.75 -3.13 2.51
CA GLU A 588 10.90 -2.32 3.71
C GLU A 588 11.52 -0.93 3.42
N LEU A 589 12.62 -0.85 2.65
CA LEU A 589 13.19 0.44 2.20
C LEU A 589 12.31 1.16 1.18
N HIS A 590 11.66 0.44 0.25
CA HIS A 590 10.67 1.03 -0.67
C HIS A 590 9.51 1.66 0.10
N PHE A 591 9.08 0.98 1.16
CA PHE A 591 8.05 1.49 2.05
C PHE A 591 8.52 2.75 2.81
N LEU A 592 9.73 2.74 3.38
CA LEU A 592 10.30 3.84 4.17
C LEU A 592 10.62 5.09 3.33
N LEU A 593 10.98 4.93 2.06
CA LEU A 593 11.44 6.03 1.20
C LEU A 593 10.39 6.50 0.16
N GLY A 594 9.20 5.90 0.19
CA GLY A 594 7.98 6.45 -0.42
C GLY A 594 7.79 6.21 -1.93
N GLU A 595 6.54 6.37 -2.35
CA GLU A 595 6.07 6.16 -3.73
C GLU A 595 6.53 7.27 -4.71
N GLN A 596 6.97 8.44 -4.22
CA GLN A 596 7.49 9.56 -5.04
C GLN A 596 8.78 9.22 -5.78
N LEU A 597 9.54 8.23 -5.31
CA LEU A 597 10.71 7.71 -6.01
C LEU A 597 10.33 6.85 -7.23
N ARG A 598 9.06 6.40 -7.38
CA ARG A 598 8.57 5.71 -8.60
C ARG A 598 8.46 6.64 -9.81
N ASP A 599 8.07 7.90 -9.60
CA ASP A 599 7.88 8.85 -10.70
C ASP A 599 9.22 9.21 -11.36
N ARG A 600 10.32 9.06 -10.62
CA ARG A 600 11.68 9.11 -11.16
C ARG A 600 12.13 7.70 -11.57
N LYS A 601 11.61 7.26 -12.73
CA LYS A 601 11.95 6.07 -13.55
C LYS A 601 12.93 5.04 -12.94
N ARG A 602 12.58 3.74 -13.03
CA ARG A 602 13.53 2.59 -12.99
C ARG A 602 14.86 2.99 -13.65
N GLY A 603 15.94 3.06 -12.87
CA GLY A 603 17.27 3.47 -13.36
C GLY A 603 17.72 4.89 -12.97
N PHE A 604 17.04 5.58 -12.05
CA PHE A 604 17.55 6.82 -11.47
C PHE A 604 18.88 6.58 -10.73
N THR A 605 19.97 7.12 -11.26
CA THR A 605 21.30 7.13 -10.65
C THR A 605 21.81 8.55 -10.53
N LEU A 606 22.38 8.92 -9.38
CA LEU A 606 23.01 10.22 -9.20
C LEU A 606 24.34 10.30 -9.96
N PRO A 607 24.79 11.49 -10.41
CA PRO A 607 26.10 11.65 -11.03
C PRO A 607 27.20 11.14 -10.11
N GLY A 608 28.11 10.30 -10.62
CA GLY A 608 29.14 9.69 -9.78
C GLY A 608 28.61 8.62 -8.82
N ALA A 609 27.41 8.05 -9.02
CA ALA A 609 26.94 6.87 -8.30
C ALA A 609 27.94 5.71 -8.40
N LEU A 610 27.91 4.78 -7.45
CA LEU A 610 28.81 3.62 -7.43
C LEU A 610 28.78 2.86 -8.75
N LEU A 611 29.91 2.25 -9.14
CA LEU A 611 30.00 1.41 -10.33
C LEU A 611 29.34 0.05 -10.07
N MET A 612 29.56 -0.51 -8.89
CA MET A 612 28.96 -1.74 -8.38
C MET A 612 28.53 -1.59 -6.92
N PRO A 613 27.51 -2.33 -6.44
CA PRO A 613 27.15 -2.31 -5.02
C PRO A 613 28.29 -2.82 -4.12
N ASP A 614 28.40 -2.28 -2.91
CA ASP A 614 29.31 -2.76 -1.87
C ASP A 614 28.54 -2.92 -0.55
N ARG A 615 28.39 -4.16 -0.09
CA ARG A 615 27.60 -4.52 1.10
C ARG A 615 28.04 -3.77 2.37
N ARG A 616 29.34 -3.47 2.50
CA ARG A 616 29.90 -2.81 3.69
C ARG A 616 29.40 -1.38 3.84
N VAL A 617 28.95 -0.74 2.76
CA VAL A 617 28.39 0.64 2.77
C VAL A 617 27.28 0.78 3.82
N THR A 618 26.39 -0.20 3.95
CA THR A 618 25.30 -0.18 4.95
C THR A 618 25.85 -0.11 6.39
N MET A 619 26.99 -0.74 6.65
CA MET A 619 27.66 -0.76 7.97
C MET A 619 28.48 0.50 8.25
N LEU A 620 28.51 1.48 7.34
CA LEU A 620 29.16 2.78 7.54
C LEU A 620 28.18 3.95 7.36
N MET A 621 26.92 3.67 7.07
CA MET A 621 25.88 4.66 6.82
C MET A 621 25.02 4.87 8.06
N ASN A 622 25.09 6.05 8.68
CA ASN A 622 24.32 6.35 9.89
C ASN A 622 23.28 7.45 9.65
N SER A 623 22.00 7.07 9.72
CA SER A 623 20.86 7.99 9.59
C SER A 623 20.41 8.64 10.91
N GLY A 624 21.14 8.40 12.01
CA GLY A 624 20.82 8.86 13.36
C GLY A 624 19.93 7.90 14.16
N VAL A 625 19.93 6.60 13.83
CA VAL A 625 19.19 5.56 14.56
C VAL A 625 20.05 4.93 15.68
N PRO A 626 19.45 4.42 16.77
CA PRO A 626 20.20 3.86 17.91
C PRO A 626 21.20 2.75 17.55
N ASP A 627 20.84 1.88 16.60
CA ASP A 627 21.69 0.78 16.12
C ASP A 627 22.58 1.17 14.93
N GLY A 628 22.66 2.47 14.62
CA GLY A 628 23.47 2.97 13.52
C GLY A 628 24.97 2.74 13.75
N PRO A 629 25.76 2.67 12.65
CA PRO A 629 27.20 2.50 12.73
C PRO A 629 27.91 3.75 13.24
N VAL A 630 29.07 3.58 13.86
CA VAL A 630 29.95 4.71 14.16
C VAL A 630 30.49 5.26 12.84
N VAL A 631 30.45 6.60 12.72
CA VAL A 631 30.79 7.29 11.48
C VAL A 631 32.25 7.75 11.51
N HIS A 632 33.00 7.41 10.47
CA HIS A 632 34.33 7.92 10.20
C HIS A 632 34.39 8.58 8.83
N ALA A 633 35.17 9.65 8.70
CA ALA A 633 35.42 10.27 7.41
C ALA A 633 36.35 9.39 6.57
N ILE A 634 35.91 9.04 5.37
CA ILE A 634 36.67 8.18 4.45
C ILE A 634 37.55 9.06 3.58
N THR A 635 38.85 8.80 3.61
CA THR A 635 39.82 9.48 2.73
C THR A 635 40.07 8.67 1.46
N ARG A 636 40.69 9.28 0.44
CA ARG A 636 41.07 8.59 -0.80
C ARG A 636 42.10 7.47 -0.62
N ARG A 637 42.82 7.44 0.51
CA ARG A 637 43.90 6.47 0.76
C ARG A 637 43.33 5.19 1.35
N ASP A 638 43.55 4.05 0.68
CA ASP A 638 43.11 2.73 1.16
C ASP A 638 41.61 2.67 1.52
N VAL A 639 40.72 3.16 0.66
CA VAL A 639 39.26 3.17 0.89
C VAL A 639 38.76 1.77 1.28
N GLN A 640 39.19 0.74 0.56
CA GLN A 640 38.85 -0.66 0.83
C GLN A 640 39.22 -1.11 2.25
N LYS A 641 40.39 -0.70 2.75
CA LYS A 641 40.85 -1.00 4.10
C LYS A 641 40.05 -0.25 5.16
N GLN A 642 39.68 1.00 4.88
CA GLN A 642 38.80 1.79 5.74
C GLN A 642 37.39 1.17 5.83
N LEU A 643 36.83 0.70 4.70
CA LEU A 643 35.54 0.01 4.66
C LEU A 643 35.57 -1.30 5.45
N ALA A 644 36.59 -2.13 5.24
CA ALA A 644 36.76 -3.39 5.97
C ALA A 644 36.84 -3.16 7.49
N ARG A 645 37.64 -2.19 7.93
CA ARG A 645 37.76 -1.83 9.35
C ARG A 645 36.45 -1.29 9.93
N GLY A 646 35.73 -0.45 9.18
CA GLY A 646 34.43 0.08 9.60
C GLY A 646 33.38 -1.02 9.78
N ALA A 647 33.33 -1.96 8.83
CA ALA A 647 32.44 -3.11 8.89
C ALA A 647 32.77 -4.03 10.09
N GLN A 648 34.05 -4.37 10.28
CA GLN A 648 34.52 -5.16 11.42
C GLN A 648 34.23 -4.49 12.77
N TYR A 649 34.41 -3.17 12.84
CA TYR A 649 34.06 -2.42 14.05
C TYR A 649 32.56 -2.50 14.33
N TYR A 650 31.73 -2.36 13.30
CA TYR A 650 30.27 -2.41 13.44
C TYR A 650 29.78 -3.79 13.87
N THR A 651 30.26 -4.86 13.22
CA THR A 651 29.91 -6.24 13.60
C THR A 651 30.37 -6.54 15.02
N ARG A 652 31.58 -6.14 15.41
CA ARG A 652 32.07 -6.30 16.79
C ARG A 652 31.25 -5.56 17.83
N ALA A 653 30.80 -4.35 17.51
CA ALA A 653 30.04 -3.53 18.44
C ALA A 653 28.58 -3.99 18.59
N ARG A 654 28.01 -4.65 17.59
CA ARG A 654 26.55 -4.83 17.50
C ARG A 654 26.06 -6.27 17.34
N PHE A 655 26.90 -7.20 16.89
CA PHE A 655 26.48 -8.60 16.79
C PHE A 655 26.61 -9.22 18.18
N GLN A 656 25.51 -9.71 18.72
CA GLN A 656 25.49 -10.35 20.04
C GLN A 656 25.37 -11.85 19.87
N PHE A 657 26.33 -12.58 20.42
CA PHE A 657 26.36 -14.03 20.39
C PHE A 657 25.83 -14.55 21.73
N ASP A 658 24.65 -15.16 21.70
CA ASP A 658 24.00 -15.74 22.87
C ASP A 658 24.24 -17.26 22.90
N GLU A 659 25.09 -17.69 23.84
CA GLU A 659 25.42 -19.09 24.04
C GLU A 659 24.26 -19.90 24.66
N GLY A 660 23.42 -19.26 25.47
CA GLY A 660 22.32 -19.90 26.20
C GLY A 660 21.16 -20.29 25.30
N VAL A 661 20.75 -19.38 24.40
CA VAL A 661 19.69 -19.67 23.40
C VAL A 661 20.25 -20.04 22.02
N ARG A 662 21.58 -20.18 21.89
CA ARG A 662 22.29 -20.61 20.67
C ARG A 662 21.93 -19.76 19.45
N ARG A 663 21.99 -18.44 19.61
CA ARG A 663 21.51 -17.49 18.60
C ARG A 663 22.47 -16.33 18.43
N VAL A 664 22.59 -15.82 17.20
CA VAL A 664 23.25 -14.54 16.95
C VAL A 664 22.22 -13.46 16.65
N TRP A 665 22.27 -12.37 17.41
CA TRP A 665 21.43 -11.20 17.21
C TRP A 665 22.12 -10.21 16.29
N ILE A 666 21.45 -9.88 15.20
CA ILE A 666 21.96 -8.97 14.16
C ILE A 666 21.14 -7.67 14.20
N PRO A 667 21.77 -6.49 14.06
CA PRO A 667 21.06 -5.23 14.02
C PRO A 667 19.97 -5.16 12.96
N ARG A 668 18.83 -4.57 13.32
CA ARG A 668 17.65 -4.45 12.44
C ARG A 668 17.92 -3.63 11.18
N VAL A 669 18.89 -2.70 11.20
CA VAL A 669 19.29 -1.95 9.99
C VAL A 669 19.78 -2.87 8.87
N LEU A 670 20.40 -4.01 9.20
CA LEU A 670 20.83 -5.01 8.21
C LEU A 670 19.66 -5.84 7.67
N ASN A 671 18.51 -5.85 8.35
CA ASN A 671 17.27 -6.42 7.82
C ASN A 671 16.69 -5.54 6.71
N TRP A 672 16.75 -4.21 6.89
CA TRP A 672 16.29 -3.27 5.87
C TRP A 672 17.10 -3.40 4.57
N ALA A 673 18.39 -3.67 4.68
CA ALA A 673 19.28 -3.92 3.54
C ALA A 673 19.49 -5.41 3.24
N LYS A 674 18.64 -6.34 3.74
CA LYS A 674 18.92 -7.80 3.68
C LYS A 674 19.19 -8.34 2.28
N VAL A 675 18.61 -7.71 1.27
CA VAL A 675 18.79 -8.06 -0.16
C VAL A 675 20.21 -7.76 -0.66
N ASP A 676 20.91 -6.83 -0.01
CA ASP A 676 22.30 -6.46 -0.30
C ASP A 676 23.29 -7.51 0.22
N TRP A 677 22.85 -8.35 1.17
CA TRP A 677 23.65 -9.39 1.82
C TRP A 677 23.36 -10.79 1.25
N GLY A 678 22.50 -10.92 0.24
CA GLY A 678 22.20 -12.21 -0.40
C GLY A 678 20.71 -12.52 -0.47
N VAL A 679 20.35 -13.31 -1.49
CA VAL A 679 18.94 -13.64 -1.81
C VAL A 679 18.32 -14.61 -0.80
N ASP A 680 19.11 -15.54 -0.27
CA ASP A 680 18.70 -16.53 0.71
C ASP A 680 19.52 -16.42 2.01
N ARG A 681 19.12 -17.23 2.98
CA ARG A 681 19.73 -17.22 4.32
C ARG A 681 21.17 -17.71 4.31
N ALA A 682 21.51 -18.71 3.50
CA ALA A 682 22.84 -19.28 3.46
C ALA A 682 23.85 -18.28 2.89
N SER A 683 23.46 -17.59 1.82
CA SER A 683 24.24 -16.51 1.23
C SER A 683 24.48 -15.39 2.24
N ARG A 684 23.43 -14.93 2.96
CA ARG A 684 23.57 -13.91 4.03
C ARG A 684 24.53 -14.31 5.14
N VAL A 685 24.53 -15.58 5.51
CA VAL A 685 25.44 -16.09 6.54
C VAL A 685 26.90 -16.01 6.11
N ALA A 686 27.21 -16.41 4.88
CA ALA A 686 28.57 -16.31 4.32
C ALA A 686 29.02 -14.84 4.20
N GLU A 687 28.10 -13.98 3.75
CA GLU A 687 28.37 -12.56 3.53
C GLU A 687 28.59 -11.78 4.84
N TYR A 688 27.90 -12.16 5.93
CA TYR A 688 28.18 -11.60 7.26
C TYR A 688 29.52 -12.08 7.83
N ASP A 689 29.88 -13.35 7.61
CA ASP A 689 31.15 -13.93 8.09
C ASP A 689 32.37 -13.24 7.45
N ASP A 690 32.31 -12.93 6.15
CA ASP A 690 33.39 -12.26 5.39
C ASP A 690 33.78 -10.88 5.97
N VAL A 691 32.85 -10.19 6.62
CA VAL A 691 33.08 -8.85 7.18
C VAL A 691 33.34 -8.85 8.69
N MET A 692 33.39 -10.03 9.32
CA MET A 692 33.72 -10.19 10.74
C MET A 692 35.23 -10.21 10.98
N ASP A 693 35.63 -9.98 12.24
CA ASP A 693 37.00 -10.29 12.65
C ASP A 693 37.20 -11.79 12.88
N SER A 694 38.46 -12.22 12.98
CA SER A 694 38.81 -13.64 13.10
C SER A 694 38.28 -14.30 14.37
N LYS A 695 37.95 -13.53 15.41
CA LYS A 695 37.37 -14.06 16.65
C LYS A 695 35.87 -14.31 16.47
N GLN A 696 35.15 -13.33 15.92
CA GLN A 696 33.73 -13.44 15.62
C GLN A 696 33.46 -14.52 14.58
N SER A 697 34.27 -14.59 13.52
CA SER A 697 34.14 -15.62 12.48
C SER A 697 34.32 -17.04 13.06
N LYS A 698 35.28 -17.24 13.98
CA LYS A 698 35.43 -18.53 14.69
C LYS A 698 34.19 -18.88 15.51
N GLN A 699 33.63 -17.93 16.26
CA GLN A 699 32.42 -18.14 17.06
C GLN A 699 31.19 -18.41 16.18
N TRP A 700 31.10 -17.71 15.05
CA TRP A 700 30.06 -17.87 14.04
C TRP A 700 30.13 -19.25 13.38
N ALA A 701 31.33 -19.70 12.99
CA ALA A 701 31.57 -21.04 12.45
C ALA A 701 31.29 -22.15 13.48
N GLU A 702 31.66 -21.93 14.75
CA GLU A 702 31.33 -22.85 15.83
C GLU A 702 29.81 -23.06 15.95
N TYR A 703 29.02 -22.00 15.89
CA TYR A 703 27.55 -22.11 15.94
C TYR A 703 26.98 -22.77 14.68
N ALA A 704 27.55 -22.49 13.52
CA ALA A 704 27.14 -23.08 12.24
C ALA A 704 27.40 -24.59 12.16
N SER A 705 28.46 -25.08 12.81
CA SER A 705 28.85 -26.51 12.82
C SER A 705 28.06 -27.40 13.79
N ARG A 706 27.21 -26.81 14.66
CA ARG A 706 26.37 -27.56 15.59
C ARG A 706 25.19 -28.24 14.84
N PRO A 707 24.65 -29.38 15.33
CA PRO A 707 23.58 -30.13 14.64
C PRO A 707 22.30 -29.33 14.34
N SER A 708 22.04 -28.26 15.10
CA SER A 708 20.91 -27.35 14.88
C SER A 708 21.15 -26.30 13.78
N GLY A 709 22.40 -26.14 13.32
CA GLY A 709 22.81 -25.07 12.40
C GLY A 709 22.82 -23.67 13.05
N LEU A 710 23.25 -22.68 12.27
CA LEU A 710 23.30 -21.28 12.71
C LEU A 710 21.90 -20.65 12.76
N HIS A 711 21.44 -20.31 13.96
CA HIS A 711 20.27 -19.47 14.16
C HIS A 711 20.68 -18.01 14.33
N TYR A 712 20.35 -17.16 13.35
CA TYR A 712 20.41 -15.72 13.53
C TYR A 712 18.99 -15.13 13.50
N SER A 713 18.78 -14.08 14.27
CA SER A 713 17.56 -13.29 14.24
C SER A 713 17.95 -11.83 14.22
N TYR A 714 17.14 -11.02 13.54
CA TYR A 714 17.27 -9.59 13.70
C TYR A 714 16.79 -9.24 15.10
N ASP A 715 17.54 -8.40 15.78
CA ASP A 715 17.22 -8.00 17.14
C ASP A 715 15.85 -7.29 17.18
N ASP A 716 14.91 -7.90 17.92
CA ASP A 716 13.58 -7.36 18.22
C ASP A 716 13.54 -6.75 19.64
N GLN A 717 14.63 -6.81 20.42
CA GLN A 717 14.74 -6.05 21.68
C GLN A 717 14.80 -4.54 21.41
N THR A 718 15.05 -4.13 20.16
CA THR A 718 14.71 -2.80 19.64
C THR A 718 13.28 -2.72 19.09
N SER A 719 12.35 -3.40 19.75
CA SER A 719 10.92 -3.03 19.76
C SER A 719 10.70 -1.61 20.34
N ALA A 720 11.76 -0.98 20.83
CA ALA A 720 11.82 0.44 21.19
C ALA A 720 11.80 1.41 19.99
N PHE A 721 10.70 1.42 19.22
CA PHE A 721 10.02 2.70 18.98
C PHE A 721 9.24 3.15 20.23
N GLU A 722 9.20 2.33 21.28
CA GLU A 722 9.01 2.73 22.67
C GLU A 722 10.14 3.69 23.10
N LEU A 723 9.92 4.94 22.75
CA LEU A 723 10.42 6.08 23.47
C LEU A 723 9.88 6.00 24.90
N ASP A 724 10.71 5.58 25.84
CA ASP A 724 10.71 6.12 27.21
C ASP A 724 11.15 7.61 27.19
N GLY A 725 10.65 8.39 26.22
CA GLY A 725 11.01 9.79 26.01
C GLY A 725 12.50 10.06 25.80
N LYS A 726 13.35 9.04 25.52
CA LYS A 726 14.80 9.20 25.39
C LYS A 726 15.28 9.11 23.94
N PRO A 727 15.64 10.24 23.32
CA PRO A 727 16.19 10.30 21.97
C PRO A 727 17.69 9.95 21.92
N VAL A 728 18.11 9.30 20.83
CA VAL A 728 19.50 8.90 20.55
C VAL A 728 19.96 9.55 19.24
N ALA A 729 21.06 10.31 19.24
CA ALA A 729 21.73 10.78 18.03
C ALA A 729 22.89 9.83 17.61
N PRO A 730 23.57 10.06 16.46
CA PRO A 730 24.66 9.20 16.01
C PRO A 730 25.70 8.98 17.12
N VAL A 731 26.07 7.72 17.38
CA VAL A 731 27.19 7.38 18.26
C VAL A 731 28.47 7.83 17.55
N VAL A 732 29.17 8.79 18.17
CA VAL A 732 30.45 9.31 17.67
C VAL A 732 31.56 8.73 18.53
N ALA A 733 32.50 8.01 17.93
CA ALA A 733 33.75 7.63 18.58
C ALA A 733 34.70 8.82 18.69
#